data_AF-A0A8H5NNS3-F1
#
_entry.id   AF-A0A8H5NNS3-F1
#
_cell.length_a   1.000
_cell.length_b   1.000
_cell.length_c   1.000
_cell.angle_alpha   90.00
_cell.angle_beta   90.00
_cell.angle_gamma   90.00
#
_symmetry.space_group_name_H-M   'P 1'
#
loop_
_entity.id
_entity.type
_entity.pdbx_description
1 polymer ?
#
loop_
_entity_poly.entity_id
_entity_poly.type
_entity_poly.pdbx_seq_one_letter_code
_entity_poly.pdbx_strand_id
1 'polypeptide(L)'
;MRTGIPPGCIVNVPNMGPQLKLPEPIVTLGKTSEAVHFNMYCSEVTIIKNNIPGGRFSTLNNKSNCTDSMILITGWGSKGSWVWFQQPSGTPWYVKTQTNLLNESLDKNLDTEYFKNHPGEREALRAKLANISGSAFSLQQLLFNLQSAVAQTAPTFAGVTDKAAESLLRKSFIDLWSGVAKDQGLPLVEVTAVAQYPDGSPLCLTALERWVSPVVDPNSGQVIQNPSDLQLSATTLNYLCATDGHPLPGASSFNWNWIEPFELSQSSGVISIKRSTMAQHLVNKMEPLARKSCIKPSARVTADNVFGKVTYYWGFSSGQQPTVKVTPSGPLVATLDYSHTASGWDQNAATYGELKITSTYSCSIVFGKYDLTKIPPVYIAGNTFTVIQNFKVYVYVQWAATGRDAWVADKTLTDEYVVSVDDSGGLTSTPTKNSTVTDNSKPIDVGAIVNFFTGVKDLLQAIKDRSSGFLNAHISSIPFNQIKNFVFPGAHVFSYKSAAFSNYSDLACLITYVNPTKFQEQQKAIEVSDEVESAPEAIAVDELPPLAAFIKELRAEDLKRIAEEGLKHLSQFEEHPDVQGSFTVTEVHKHNDDGTSDIHKHLRTKGSTGKATITTSTELMLNYVQGELVKPEGKFRALQASDGTALLFTIDSSGVLNVIEETVAQTQTGWRATDMSSKVIKDRFPSGAMAMQFDVGQSVMNGYTISLVMSVRSNGSDTLLLSLRNSPSSTSEWISKPYWRSIPFDAENGPDTIHITNIYISETDQQQQYIMVDILRDPGSELKATSRYVVDPFSSSGVSWTARTLPFEVEEGTYQSCVGRVSGAYVDGIYTAGSVKGAPQLSYVPLFNLTGSAAPMPTRLPLPNRTLATAIASARYDDQNSPWYGTTDLYAVGNSTLYRWDPDEQLDDNTVGTPLLTNPVFAGTDTLIALMHNKITSIWRSDHHPGD
;
A
#
# COMPACT_ATOMS: atom_id res chain seq x y z
N MET A 1 14.30 11.23 -17.81
CA MET A 1 14.34 9.84 -17.29
C MET A 1 12.95 9.52 -16.80
N ARG A 2 12.45 8.31 -17.05
CA ARG A 2 11.18 7.86 -16.49
C ARG A 2 11.48 6.85 -15.38
N THR A 3 10.89 7.05 -14.20
CA THR A 3 11.01 6.14 -13.06
C THR A 3 10.25 4.84 -13.36
N GLY A 4 10.82 3.69 -12.98
CA GLY A 4 10.18 2.38 -13.16
C GLY A 4 11.16 1.25 -13.48
N ILE A 5 10.61 0.08 -13.79
CA ILE A 5 11.38 -1.13 -14.10
C ILE A 5 11.95 -1.04 -15.52
N PRO A 6 13.26 -1.28 -15.74
CA PRO A 6 13.83 -1.27 -17.08
C PRO A 6 13.27 -2.38 -18.00
N PRO A 7 13.10 -2.12 -19.31
CA PRO A 7 12.69 -3.11 -20.30
C PRO A 7 13.62 -4.33 -20.31
N GLY A 8 13.02 -5.53 -20.29
CA GLY A 8 13.76 -6.80 -20.29
C GLY A 8 14.21 -7.28 -18.90
N CYS A 9 13.95 -6.53 -17.83
CA CYS A 9 14.20 -6.95 -16.45
C CYS A 9 13.04 -7.74 -15.83
N ILE A 10 11.92 -7.94 -16.53
CA ILE A 10 10.83 -8.82 -16.07
C ILE A 10 11.01 -10.17 -16.75
N VAL A 11 11.16 -11.23 -15.95
CA VAL A 11 11.34 -12.60 -16.43
C VAL A 11 10.24 -13.51 -15.89
N ASN A 12 9.61 -14.29 -16.75
CA ASN A 12 8.61 -15.26 -16.30
C ASN A 12 9.32 -16.50 -15.74
N VAL A 13 9.17 -16.74 -14.45
CA VAL A 13 9.73 -17.91 -13.77
C VAL A 13 8.64 -18.98 -13.64
N PRO A 14 8.90 -20.24 -14.06
CA PRO A 14 7.95 -21.33 -13.92
C PRO A 14 7.45 -21.45 -12.47
N ASN A 15 6.12 -21.53 -12.30
CA ASN A 15 5.43 -21.62 -11.00
C ASN A 15 5.55 -20.39 -10.06
N MET A 16 6.22 -19.30 -10.48
CA MET A 16 6.39 -18.08 -9.69
C MET A 16 5.90 -16.80 -10.39
N GLY A 17 5.49 -16.86 -11.66
CA GLY A 17 4.98 -15.71 -12.41
C GLY A 17 6.08 -14.74 -12.87
N PRO A 18 5.74 -13.50 -13.27
CA PRO A 18 6.72 -12.47 -13.64
C PRO A 18 7.55 -12.06 -12.41
N GLN A 19 8.87 -12.21 -12.53
CA GLN A 19 9.86 -11.88 -11.51
C GLN A 19 10.75 -10.75 -12.01
N LEU A 20 11.18 -9.91 -11.07
CA LEU A 20 12.11 -8.83 -11.37
C LEU A 20 13.55 -9.35 -11.32
N LYS A 21 14.26 -9.27 -12.43
CA LYS A 21 15.69 -9.58 -12.56
C LYS A 21 16.48 -8.33 -12.92
N LEU A 22 16.96 -7.64 -11.89
CA LEU A 22 17.87 -6.50 -12.02
C LEU A 22 19.33 -6.98 -12.02
N PRO A 23 20.27 -6.26 -12.68
CA PRO A 23 21.69 -6.57 -12.60
C PRO A 23 22.27 -6.50 -11.18
N GLU A 24 21.72 -5.61 -10.36
CA GLU A 24 22.08 -5.40 -8.95
C GLU A 24 20.81 -5.12 -8.14
N PRO A 25 20.72 -5.50 -6.85
CA PRO A 25 19.58 -5.16 -6.00
C PRO A 25 19.33 -3.65 -5.91
N ILE A 26 18.08 -3.21 -5.78
CA ILE A 26 17.74 -1.77 -5.64
C ILE A 26 18.43 -1.16 -4.40
N VAL A 27 18.48 -1.93 -3.31
CA VAL A 27 19.13 -1.54 -2.07
C VAL A 27 20.09 -2.65 -1.67
N THR A 28 21.33 -2.28 -1.36
CA THR A 28 22.28 -3.16 -0.68
C THR A 28 22.65 -2.51 0.65
N LEU A 29 22.18 -3.10 1.74
CA LEU A 29 22.54 -2.64 3.08
C LEU A 29 24.02 -2.98 3.33
N GLY A 30 24.79 -1.99 3.78
CA GLY A 30 26.17 -2.21 4.22
C GLY A 30 26.24 -2.77 5.63
N LYS A 31 27.44 -2.75 6.23
CA LYS A 31 27.65 -3.20 7.62
C LYS A 31 26.87 -2.37 8.65
N THR A 32 26.47 -1.15 8.31
CA THR A 32 25.68 -0.24 9.14
C THR A 32 24.63 0.48 8.27
N SER A 33 23.63 1.09 8.90
CA SER A 33 22.64 1.95 8.24
C SER A 33 23.22 3.26 7.66
N GLU A 34 24.52 3.50 7.86
CA GLU A 34 25.30 4.63 7.34
C GLU A 34 26.10 4.25 6.08
N ALA A 35 25.95 3.03 5.58
CA ALA A 35 26.68 2.54 4.41
C ALA A 35 25.74 1.81 3.44
N VAL A 36 24.61 2.44 3.10
CA VAL A 36 23.61 1.84 2.22
C VAL A 36 23.91 2.19 0.77
N HIS A 37 24.04 1.19 -0.10
CA HIS A 37 24.09 1.43 -1.54
C HIS A 37 22.67 1.45 -2.09
N PHE A 38 22.36 2.50 -2.83
CA PHE A 38 21.09 2.66 -3.53
C PHE A 38 21.33 2.67 -5.03
N ASN A 39 20.79 1.67 -5.71
CA ASN A 39 20.81 1.50 -7.16
C ASN A 39 19.47 1.97 -7.73
N MET A 40 19.47 3.16 -8.31
CA MET A 40 18.31 3.81 -8.91
C MET A 40 18.16 3.36 -10.35
N TYR A 41 17.10 2.60 -10.61
CA TYR A 41 16.72 2.16 -11.94
C TYR A 41 15.67 3.09 -12.54
N CYS A 42 15.77 3.28 -13.85
CA CYS A 42 14.78 4.02 -14.63
C CYS A 42 14.18 3.08 -15.68
N SER A 43 12.88 3.19 -15.91
CA SER A 43 12.23 2.45 -16.98
C SER A 43 12.77 2.91 -18.32
N GLU A 44 13.14 4.19 -18.45
CA GLU A 44 13.75 4.74 -19.67
C GLU A 44 14.76 5.86 -19.34
N VAL A 45 15.99 5.71 -19.85
CA VAL A 45 17.00 6.76 -19.90
C VAL A 45 17.31 7.09 -21.35
N THR A 46 17.01 8.34 -21.73
CA THR A 46 17.42 8.94 -23.00
C THR A 46 18.13 10.25 -22.69
N ILE A 47 19.30 10.44 -23.28
CA ILE A 47 20.10 11.66 -23.17
C ILE A 47 20.19 12.26 -24.56
N ILE A 48 19.81 13.52 -24.66
CA ILE A 48 19.84 14.26 -25.91
C ILE A 48 20.86 15.39 -25.73
N LYS A 49 21.94 15.34 -26.52
CA LYS A 49 22.94 16.40 -26.58
C LYS A 49 22.71 17.26 -27.81
N ASN A 50 22.40 18.53 -27.61
CA ASN A 50 22.46 19.52 -28.67
C ASN A 50 23.89 20.06 -28.82
N ASN A 51 24.55 19.81 -29.94
CA ASN A 51 25.77 20.52 -30.32
C ASN A 51 25.35 21.74 -31.16
N ILE A 52 25.21 22.89 -30.49
CA ILE A 52 24.85 24.16 -31.15
C ILE A 52 25.99 24.59 -32.09
N PRO A 53 25.70 25.11 -33.31
CA PRO A 53 26.69 25.76 -34.16
C PRO A 53 27.50 26.80 -33.40
N GLY A 54 28.83 26.74 -33.45
CA GLY A 54 29.68 27.69 -32.74
C GLY A 54 29.74 29.06 -33.45
N GLY A 55 29.07 30.09 -32.90
CA GLY A 55 29.34 31.49 -33.22
C GLY A 55 30.18 32.15 -32.13
N ARG A 56 31.31 32.78 -32.49
CA ARG A 56 32.12 33.57 -31.54
C ARG A 56 31.60 35.01 -31.52
N PHE A 57 31.26 35.51 -30.34
CA PHE A 57 30.98 36.93 -30.14
C PHE A 57 32.31 37.70 -30.02
N SER A 58 32.55 38.68 -30.89
CA SER A 58 33.60 39.68 -30.69
C SER A 58 33.01 41.08 -30.71
N THR A 59 33.12 41.80 -29.60
CA THR A 59 32.79 43.23 -29.50
C THR A 59 33.93 44.06 -30.07
N LEU A 60 33.65 44.81 -31.14
CA LEU A 60 34.53 45.88 -31.62
C LEU A 60 34.19 47.17 -30.87
N ASN A 61 35.03 47.55 -29.92
CA ASN A 61 34.99 48.90 -29.35
C ASN A 61 35.54 49.87 -30.38
N ASN A 62 34.66 50.56 -31.13
CA ASN A 62 35.08 51.75 -31.86
C ASN A 62 34.66 53.00 -31.09
N LYS A 63 35.67 53.75 -30.65
CA LYS A 63 35.53 54.89 -29.75
C LYS A 63 35.34 56.16 -30.59
N SER A 64 34.15 56.38 -31.13
CA SER A 64 33.71 57.71 -31.60
C SER A 64 32.21 57.73 -31.89
N ASN A 65 31.47 58.41 -31.01
CA ASN A 65 30.13 59.01 -31.18
C ASN A 65 29.27 58.48 -32.34
N CYS A 66 28.39 57.53 -32.05
CA CYS A 66 26.97 57.49 -32.44
C CYS A 66 26.32 56.25 -31.81
N THR A 67 25.10 56.39 -31.30
CA THR A 67 24.28 55.34 -30.72
C THR A 67 23.75 54.41 -31.82
N ASP A 68 24.50 53.37 -32.16
CA ASP A 68 23.97 52.14 -32.75
C ASP A 68 25.02 51.02 -32.60
N SER A 69 24.69 50.02 -31.78
CA SER A 69 25.52 48.81 -31.64
C SER A 69 25.16 47.83 -32.74
N MET A 70 25.90 47.85 -33.85
CA MET A 70 25.74 46.84 -34.90
C MET A 70 26.49 45.55 -34.50
N ILE A 71 25.75 44.49 -34.18
CA ILE A 71 26.28 43.15 -33.92
C ILE A 71 26.59 42.49 -35.28
N LEU A 72 27.88 42.35 -35.62
CA LEU A 72 28.32 41.52 -36.74
C LEU A 72 28.57 40.09 -36.25
N ILE A 73 27.75 39.15 -36.70
CA ILE A 73 27.95 37.71 -36.49
C ILE A 73 28.89 37.20 -37.59
N THR A 74 30.13 36.84 -37.26
CA THR A 74 31.05 36.16 -38.19
C THR A 74 31.38 34.76 -37.68
N GLY A 75 30.87 33.75 -38.36
CA GLY A 75 31.18 32.34 -38.07
C GLY A 75 30.06 31.36 -38.45
N TRP A 76 29.81 31.17 -39.75
CA TRP A 76 28.95 30.09 -40.24
C TRP A 76 29.84 28.96 -40.77
N GLY A 77 29.73 27.77 -40.21
CA GLY A 77 30.49 26.61 -40.73
C GLY A 77 30.28 25.27 -40.04
N SER A 78 29.75 25.20 -38.82
CA SER A 78 29.39 23.91 -38.20
C SER A 78 27.87 23.74 -38.18
N LYS A 79 27.35 22.75 -38.92
CA LYS A 79 25.95 22.34 -38.80
C LYS A 79 25.73 21.86 -37.36
N GLY A 80 24.68 22.37 -36.71
CA GLY A 80 24.27 21.88 -35.41
C GLY A 80 24.01 20.38 -35.50
N SER A 81 24.38 19.62 -34.49
CA SER A 81 24.16 18.17 -34.49
C SER A 81 23.55 17.72 -33.18
N TRP A 82 22.57 16.84 -33.27
CA TRP A 82 21.97 16.20 -32.11
C TRP A 82 22.57 14.81 -31.95
N VAL A 83 23.03 14.50 -30.74
CA VAL A 83 23.50 13.15 -30.40
C VAL A 83 22.56 12.59 -29.36
N TRP A 84 22.00 11.42 -29.66
CA TRP A 84 21.06 10.71 -28.82
C TRP A 84 21.76 9.50 -28.22
N PHE A 85 21.65 9.35 -26.91
CA PHE A 85 22.08 8.16 -26.20
C PHE A 85 20.85 7.55 -25.54
N GLN A 86 20.60 6.28 -25.81
CA GLN A 86 19.45 5.56 -25.27
C GLN A 86 19.94 4.29 -24.57
N GLN A 87 19.32 3.97 -23.43
CA GLN A 87 19.61 2.71 -22.75
C GLN A 87 19.26 1.51 -23.65
N PRO A 88 20.14 0.51 -23.79
CA PRO A 88 19.81 -0.70 -24.55
C PRO A 88 18.84 -1.61 -23.78
N SER A 89 17.99 -2.34 -24.51
CA SER A 89 17.08 -3.33 -23.92
C SER A 89 17.86 -4.49 -23.29
N GLY A 90 17.48 -4.92 -22.09
CA GLY A 90 18.13 -6.01 -21.35
C GLY A 90 19.46 -5.64 -20.66
N THR A 91 20.04 -4.47 -20.93
CA THR A 91 21.21 -3.93 -20.21
C THR A 91 20.89 -2.54 -19.66
N PRO A 92 20.21 -2.46 -18.50
CA PRO A 92 19.69 -1.20 -18.00
C PRO A 92 20.80 -0.25 -17.58
N TRP A 93 20.57 1.04 -17.78
CA TRP A 93 21.38 2.08 -17.16
C TRP A 93 20.81 2.38 -15.78
N TYR A 94 21.68 2.40 -14.76
CA TYR A 94 21.27 2.69 -13.40
C TYR A 94 22.30 3.51 -12.67
N VAL A 95 21.81 4.31 -11.72
CA VAL A 95 22.65 5.20 -10.92
C VAL A 95 22.92 4.53 -9.59
N LYS A 96 24.20 4.36 -9.27
CA LYS A 96 24.65 3.77 -8.01
C LYS A 96 25.26 4.86 -7.13
N THR A 97 24.71 5.01 -5.94
CA THR A 97 25.17 5.97 -4.92
C THR A 97 25.24 5.32 -3.55
N GLN A 98 26.12 5.82 -2.68
CA GLN A 98 26.16 5.44 -1.27
C GLN A 98 25.46 6.53 -0.45
N THR A 99 24.53 6.12 0.41
CA THR A 99 23.70 7.00 1.23
C THR A 99 23.56 6.46 2.66
N ASN A 100 23.10 7.33 3.56
CA ASN A 100 22.74 6.98 4.92
C ASN A 100 21.22 6.99 5.04
N LEU A 101 20.67 6.27 6.01
CA LEU A 101 19.24 6.38 6.33
C LEU A 101 19.01 7.57 7.26
N LEU A 102 18.05 8.44 6.91
CA LEU A 102 17.67 9.64 7.66
C LEU A 102 16.38 9.40 8.43
N ASN A 103 16.41 9.64 9.74
CA ASN A 103 15.23 9.59 10.58
C ASN A 103 14.60 10.98 10.70
N GLU A 104 13.32 11.11 10.36
CA GLU A 104 12.59 12.39 10.46
C GLU A 104 11.25 12.22 11.19
N SER A 105 10.73 13.32 11.74
CA SER A 105 9.36 13.36 12.24
C SER A 105 8.36 13.30 11.08
N LEU A 106 7.25 12.61 11.29
CA LEU A 106 6.16 12.50 10.33
C LEU A 106 4.85 13.03 10.96
N ASP A 107 4.10 13.82 10.18
CA ASP A 107 2.80 14.33 10.61
C ASP A 107 1.76 13.19 10.71
N LYS A 108 0.84 13.27 11.68
CA LYS A 108 -0.21 12.25 11.89
C LYS A 108 -1.17 12.11 10.72
N ASN A 109 -1.34 13.18 9.96
CA ASN A 109 -2.12 13.17 8.73
C ASN A 109 -1.38 12.48 7.59
N LEU A 110 -0.13 12.05 7.78
CA LEU A 110 0.69 11.47 6.72
C LEU A 110 0.74 12.41 5.50
N ASP A 111 0.86 13.72 5.75
CA ASP A 111 0.85 14.73 4.68
C ASP A 111 2.28 14.99 4.18
N THR A 112 2.79 14.02 3.43
CA THR A 112 4.05 14.15 2.69
C THR A 112 3.79 13.95 1.22
N GLU A 113 4.69 14.44 0.37
CA GLU A 113 4.57 14.26 -1.08
C GLU A 113 4.52 12.78 -1.47
N TYR A 114 5.23 11.91 -0.74
CA TYR A 114 5.12 10.46 -0.89
C TYR A 114 3.68 9.99 -0.69
N PHE A 115 3.05 10.31 0.44
CA PHE A 115 1.70 9.84 0.75
C PHE A 115 0.58 10.51 -0.06
N LYS A 116 0.82 11.71 -0.60
CA LYS A 116 -0.09 12.32 -1.59
C LYS A 116 -0.13 11.52 -2.88
N ASN A 117 1.03 11.02 -3.31
CA ASN A 117 1.16 10.16 -4.50
C ASN A 117 0.80 8.69 -4.22
N HIS A 118 0.69 8.27 -2.95
CA HIS A 118 0.33 6.91 -2.53
C HIS A 118 -0.88 6.89 -1.59
N PRO A 119 -2.08 7.35 -2.03
CA PRO A 119 -3.23 7.52 -1.15
C PRO A 119 -3.77 6.19 -0.58
N GLY A 120 -3.65 5.08 -1.32
CA GLY A 120 -4.08 3.76 -0.83
C GLY A 120 -3.25 3.29 0.38
N GLU A 121 -1.94 3.45 0.31
CA GLU A 121 -1.03 3.16 1.43
C GLU A 121 -1.29 4.11 2.60
N ARG A 122 -1.50 5.41 2.31
CA ARG A 122 -1.83 6.43 3.31
C ARG A 122 -3.07 6.04 4.11
N GLU A 123 -4.16 5.67 3.45
CA GLU A 123 -5.41 5.32 4.15
C GLU A 123 -5.32 3.97 4.86
N ALA A 124 -4.66 2.96 4.30
CA ALA A 124 -4.44 1.68 4.98
C ALA A 124 -3.60 1.85 6.26
N LEU A 125 -2.53 2.64 6.18
CA LEU A 125 -1.69 2.96 7.33
C LEU A 125 -2.46 3.81 8.36
N ARG A 126 -3.21 4.83 7.93
CA ARG A 126 -4.10 5.61 8.82
C ARG A 126 -5.11 4.73 9.54
N ALA A 127 -5.74 3.77 8.85
CA ALA A 127 -6.69 2.85 9.47
C ALA A 127 -6.02 1.99 10.56
N LYS A 128 -4.81 1.47 10.31
CA LYS A 128 -4.05 0.75 11.35
C LYS A 128 -3.59 1.65 12.49
N LEU A 129 -3.17 2.88 12.21
CA LEU A 129 -2.80 3.88 13.21
C LEU A 129 -4.01 4.37 14.02
N ALA A 130 -5.21 4.42 13.44
CA ALA A 130 -6.44 4.77 14.15
C ALA A 130 -6.81 3.69 15.18
N ASN A 131 -6.49 2.41 14.94
CA ASN A 131 -6.66 1.36 15.94
C ASN A 131 -5.64 1.45 17.11
N ILE A 132 -4.64 2.31 16.99
CA ILE A 132 -3.69 2.63 18.08
C ILE A 132 -4.30 3.69 19.03
N SER A 133 -5.49 4.26 18.74
CA SER A 133 -6.16 5.46 19.34
C SER A 133 -6.46 5.48 20.85
N GLY A 134 -5.84 4.62 21.67
CA GLY A 134 -5.65 4.88 23.10
C GLY A 134 -4.42 5.74 23.43
N SER A 135 -3.44 5.84 22.51
CA SER A 135 -2.17 6.58 22.68
C SER A 135 -2.20 7.93 21.98
N ALA A 136 -1.71 8.99 22.62
CA ALA A 136 -1.08 10.07 21.86
C ALA A 136 0.31 9.57 21.42
N PHE A 137 0.45 9.19 20.14
CA PHE A 137 1.74 8.83 19.53
C PHE A 137 2.27 9.97 18.65
N SER A 138 3.59 10.01 18.39
CA SER A 138 4.18 10.72 17.25
C SER A 138 4.57 9.71 16.18
N LEU A 139 4.58 10.14 14.93
CA LEU A 139 5.10 9.32 13.84
C LEU A 139 6.53 9.75 13.50
N GLN A 140 7.35 8.76 13.15
CA GLN A 140 8.67 8.94 12.58
C GLN A 140 8.72 8.21 11.23
N GLN A 141 9.58 8.68 10.34
CA GLN A 141 9.85 8.06 9.05
C GLN A 141 11.34 7.86 8.86
N LEU A 142 11.70 6.78 8.16
CA LEU A 142 13.06 6.52 7.71
C LEU A 142 13.13 6.70 6.20
N LEU A 143 14.05 7.55 5.74
CA LEU A 143 14.20 7.92 4.34
C LEU A 143 15.63 7.65 3.86
N PHE A 144 15.83 7.47 2.56
CA PHE A 144 17.17 7.53 1.99
C PHE A 144 17.67 8.98 1.96
N ASN A 145 18.83 9.25 2.57
CA ASN A 145 19.42 10.60 2.62
C ASN A 145 20.18 10.94 1.34
N LEU A 146 19.44 11.04 0.22
CA LEU A 146 20.05 11.19 -1.09
C LEU A 146 20.60 12.60 -1.33
N GLN A 147 20.09 13.59 -0.60
CA GLN A 147 20.56 14.97 -0.69
C GLN A 147 21.98 15.13 -0.11
N SER A 148 22.30 14.44 0.99
CA SER A 148 23.68 14.40 1.52
C SER A 148 24.57 13.38 0.81
N ALA A 149 24.01 12.27 0.31
CA ALA A 149 24.75 11.24 -0.42
C ALA A 149 25.50 11.80 -1.63
N VAL A 150 24.84 12.68 -2.40
CA VAL A 150 25.39 13.34 -3.58
C VAL A 150 26.55 14.28 -3.24
N ALA A 151 26.59 14.83 -2.02
CA ALA A 151 27.70 15.64 -1.52
C ALA A 151 28.87 14.81 -0.98
N GLN A 152 28.60 13.57 -0.53
CA GLN A 152 29.60 12.70 0.11
C GLN A 152 30.28 11.72 -0.88
N THR A 153 29.54 11.20 -1.86
CA THR A 153 30.07 10.32 -2.92
C THR A 153 29.51 10.70 -4.28
N ALA A 154 30.39 10.86 -5.27
CA ALA A 154 29.93 11.15 -6.62
C ALA A 154 29.21 9.91 -7.20
N PRO A 155 27.97 10.05 -7.69
CA PRO A 155 27.22 8.92 -8.23
C PRO A 155 27.97 8.27 -9.42
N THR A 156 27.80 6.97 -9.54
CA THR A 156 28.32 6.17 -10.67
C THR A 156 27.17 5.73 -11.56
N PHE A 157 27.41 5.66 -12.86
CA PHE A 157 26.40 5.36 -13.88
C PHE A 157 26.72 4.00 -14.52
N ALA A 158 26.17 2.94 -13.95
CA ALA A 158 26.42 1.59 -14.43
C ALA A 158 25.62 1.30 -15.71
N GLY A 159 26.21 0.49 -16.59
CA GLY A 159 25.65 0.16 -17.92
C GLY A 159 25.89 1.24 -18.99
N VAL A 160 26.37 2.43 -18.63
CA VAL A 160 26.69 3.51 -19.57
C VAL A 160 28.12 3.34 -20.08
N THR A 161 28.28 2.94 -21.35
CA THR A 161 29.60 2.74 -21.96
C THR A 161 30.11 3.95 -22.74
N ASP A 162 29.23 4.88 -23.10
CA ASP A 162 29.58 6.10 -23.83
C ASP A 162 30.02 7.22 -22.88
N LYS A 163 31.24 7.73 -23.09
CA LYS A 163 31.86 8.77 -22.23
C LYS A 163 31.13 10.11 -22.26
N ALA A 164 30.50 10.46 -23.39
CA ALA A 164 29.75 11.71 -23.52
C ALA A 164 28.40 11.60 -22.81
N ALA A 165 27.71 10.46 -22.94
CA ALA A 165 26.50 10.14 -22.19
C ALA A 165 26.75 10.19 -20.67
N GLU A 166 27.81 9.54 -20.19
CA GLU A 166 28.18 9.51 -18.77
C GLU A 166 28.47 10.92 -18.23
N SER A 167 29.23 11.73 -18.98
CA SER A 167 29.54 13.12 -18.58
C SER A 167 28.29 14.00 -18.49
N LEU A 168 27.33 13.83 -19.39
CA LEU A 168 26.06 14.57 -19.38
C LEU A 168 25.16 14.14 -18.23
N LEU A 169 25.02 12.83 -17.99
CA LEU A 169 24.29 12.30 -16.83
C LEU A 169 24.88 12.83 -15.53
N ARG A 170 26.21 12.81 -15.38
CA ARG A 170 26.87 13.32 -14.17
C ARG A 170 26.57 14.80 -13.91
N LYS A 171 26.42 15.62 -14.96
CA LYS A 171 26.09 17.05 -14.83
C LYS A 171 24.62 17.31 -14.50
N SER A 172 23.71 16.53 -15.08
CA SER A 172 22.27 16.81 -15.00
C SER A 172 21.52 15.98 -13.95
N PHE A 173 22.08 14.85 -13.51
CA PHE A 173 21.39 13.89 -12.64
C PHE A 173 20.96 14.49 -11.30
N ILE A 174 21.80 15.33 -10.68
CA ILE A 174 21.51 15.93 -9.38
C ILE A 174 20.25 16.80 -9.46
N ASP A 175 20.16 17.65 -10.47
CA ASP A 175 19.00 18.55 -10.67
C ASP A 175 17.74 17.75 -11.03
N LEU A 176 17.87 16.75 -11.92
CA LEU A 176 16.77 15.86 -12.30
C LEU A 176 16.22 15.08 -11.10
N TRP A 177 17.10 14.47 -10.30
CA TRP A 177 16.72 13.73 -9.12
C TRP A 177 16.10 14.64 -8.06
N SER A 178 16.65 15.83 -7.84
CA SER A 178 16.11 16.80 -6.88
C SER A 178 14.70 17.25 -7.29
N GLY A 179 14.44 17.40 -8.60
CA GLY A 179 13.09 17.63 -9.13
C GLY A 179 12.15 16.46 -8.82
N VAL A 180 12.54 15.23 -9.16
CA VAL A 180 11.73 14.04 -8.88
C VAL A 180 11.44 13.87 -7.37
N ALA A 181 12.44 14.06 -6.51
CA ALA A 181 12.27 13.96 -5.06
C ALA A 181 11.32 15.04 -4.51
N LYS A 182 11.30 16.23 -5.13
CA LYS A 182 10.38 17.31 -4.78
C LYS A 182 8.94 17.00 -5.21
N ASP A 183 8.76 16.38 -6.37
CA ASP A 183 7.44 16.13 -6.97
C ASP A 183 6.82 14.81 -6.50
N GLN A 184 7.63 13.80 -6.18
CA GLN A 184 7.19 12.44 -5.82
C GLN A 184 7.40 12.13 -4.33
N GLY A 185 8.20 12.93 -3.62
CA GLY A 185 8.69 12.63 -2.28
C GLY A 185 9.91 11.71 -2.28
N LEU A 186 10.62 11.67 -1.15
CA LEU A 186 11.75 10.76 -0.96
C LEU A 186 11.25 9.31 -0.79
N PRO A 187 11.96 8.30 -1.32
CA PRO A 187 11.58 6.91 -1.12
C PRO A 187 11.60 6.55 0.37
N LEU A 188 10.49 5.98 0.84
CA LEU A 188 10.23 5.68 2.22
C LEU A 188 10.71 4.26 2.57
N VAL A 189 11.51 4.14 3.63
CA VAL A 189 12.01 2.85 4.13
C VAL A 189 11.12 2.30 5.23
N GLU A 190 10.55 3.16 6.08
CA GLU A 190 9.80 2.79 7.27
C GLU A 190 8.94 3.96 7.76
N VAL A 191 7.78 3.64 8.33
CA VAL A 191 7.07 4.49 9.29
C VAL A 191 7.05 3.82 10.66
N THR A 192 7.34 4.57 11.72
CA THR A 192 7.26 4.09 13.10
C THR A 192 6.34 4.97 13.95
N ALA A 193 5.44 4.34 14.69
CA ALA A 193 4.61 4.97 15.70
C ALA A 193 5.29 4.90 17.07
N VAL A 194 5.59 6.08 17.64
CA VAL A 194 6.25 6.22 18.95
C VAL A 194 5.25 6.78 19.94
N ALA A 195 4.95 6.06 21.02
CA ALA A 195 4.03 6.54 22.05
C ALA A 195 4.63 7.77 22.78
N GLN A 196 3.83 8.83 22.96
CA GLN A 196 4.23 10.04 23.72
C GLN A 196 3.79 9.99 25.18
N TYR A 197 2.81 9.14 25.50
CA TYR A 197 2.31 8.90 26.85
C TYR A 197 2.02 7.41 27.02
N PRO A 198 2.04 6.87 28.26
CA PRO A 198 1.61 5.49 28.53
C PRO A 198 0.20 5.29 28.00
N ASP A 199 0.06 4.43 27.00
CA ASP A 199 -1.13 4.36 26.16
C ASP A 199 -2.11 3.24 26.54
N GLY A 200 -1.88 2.64 27.72
CA GLY A 200 -2.59 1.46 28.17
C GLY A 200 -2.29 0.21 27.33
N SER A 201 -1.40 0.27 26.32
CA SER A 201 -0.93 -0.92 25.62
C SER A 201 -0.20 -1.81 26.60
N PRO A 202 -0.39 -3.14 26.53
CA PRO A 202 0.41 -4.07 27.32
C PRO A 202 1.91 -4.01 26.98
N LEU A 203 2.28 -3.38 25.85
CA LEU A 203 3.64 -3.25 25.33
C LEU A 203 3.84 -1.84 24.78
N CYS A 204 4.17 -0.88 25.64
CA CYS A 204 4.42 0.49 25.21
C CYS A 204 5.85 0.60 24.66
N LEU A 205 6.03 0.89 23.36
CA LEU A 205 7.36 1.10 22.78
C LEU A 205 8.03 2.34 23.41
N THR A 206 9.16 2.15 24.10
CA THR A 206 9.90 3.23 24.78
C THR A 206 11.24 3.54 24.14
N ALA A 207 11.78 2.62 23.34
CA ALA A 207 13.01 2.85 22.60
C ALA A 207 13.11 1.92 21.38
N LEU A 208 13.81 2.39 20.35
CA LEU A 208 14.02 1.70 19.07
C LEU A 208 15.48 1.85 18.63
N GLU A 209 16.10 0.76 18.20
CA GLU A 209 17.39 0.76 17.49
C GLU A 209 17.27 -0.06 16.21
N ARG A 210 18.10 0.26 15.21
CA ARG A 210 18.10 -0.42 13.91
C ARG A 210 19.42 -1.15 13.73
N TRP A 211 19.34 -2.38 13.21
CA TRP A 211 20.52 -3.20 12.98
C TRP A 211 20.43 -3.92 11.64
N VAL A 212 21.51 -3.90 10.85
CA VAL A 212 21.59 -4.71 9.63
C VAL A 212 22.15 -6.08 9.99
N SER A 213 21.43 -7.14 9.64
CA SER A 213 21.91 -8.52 9.74
C SER A 213 22.24 -9.07 8.36
N PRO A 214 23.54 -9.08 7.98
CA PRO A 214 24.01 -9.85 6.84
C PRO A 214 23.71 -11.32 7.03
N VAL A 215 23.58 -12.05 5.92
CA VAL A 215 23.40 -13.49 5.96
C VAL A 215 24.64 -14.18 6.53
N VAL A 216 24.39 -15.08 7.48
CA VAL A 216 25.39 -15.92 8.11
C VAL A 216 25.25 -17.36 7.64
N ASP A 217 26.35 -18.11 7.70
CA ASP A 217 26.30 -19.56 7.54
C ASP A 217 25.60 -20.18 8.77
N PRO A 218 24.50 -20.95 8.60
CA PRO A 218 23.72 -21.45 9.73
C PRO A 218 24.48 -22.39 10.68
N ASN A 219 25.57 -23.01 10.22
CA ASN A 219 26.36 -23.96 11.02
C ASN A 219 27.41 -23.26 11.88
N SER A 220 28.05 -22.22 11.35
CA SER A 220 29.14 -21.49 12.01
C SER A 220 28.71 -20.16 12.65
N GLY A 221 27.55 -19.63 12.25
CA GLY A 221 27.06 -18.31 12.65
C GLY A 221 27.93 -17.15 12.15
N GLN A 222 28.86 -17.41 11.23
CA GLN A 222 29.76 -16.41 10.66
C GLN A 222 29.16 -15.77 9.41
N VAL A 223 29.40 -14.48 9.22
CA VAL A 223 28.95 -13.75 8.03
C VAL A 223 29.58 -14.35 6.77
N ILE A 224 28.73 -14.64 5.78
CA ILE A 224 29.17 -15.12 4.47
C ILE A 224 29.84 -13.95 3.74
N GLN A 225 31.13 -14.07 3.42
CA GLN A 225 31.90 -12.97 2.82
C GLN A 225 31.53 -12.68 1.36
N ASN A 226 31.10 -13.70 0.61
CA ASN A 226 30.69 -13.57 -0.80
C ASN A 226 29.35 -14.29 -1.01
N PRO A 227 28.23 -13.73 -0.52
CA PRO A 227 26.92 -14.35 -0.66
C PRO A 227 26.50 -14.36 -2.13
N SER A 228 25.82 -15.42 -2.56
CA SER A 228 25.06 -15.44 -3.82
C SER A 228 23.89 -14.44 -3.77
N ASP A 229 23.33 -14.06 -4.91
CA ASP A 229 22.20 -13.10 -5.00
C ASP A 229 21.01 -13.53 -4.13
N LEU A 230 20.71 -14.83 -4.11
CA LEU A 230 19.65 -15.40 -3.27
C LEU A 230 19.97 -15.27 -1.77
N GLN A 231 21.22 -15.51 -1.38
CA GLN A 231 21.67 -15.31 -0.01
C GLN A 231 21.64 -13.83 0.35
N LEU A 232 22.15 -12.93 -0.50
CA LEU A 232 22.15 -11.50 -0.23
C LEU A 232 20.72 -10.97 -0.03
N SER A 233 19.75 -11.52 -0.75
CA SER A 233 18.32 -11.17 -0.64
C SER A 233 17.67 -11.54 0.70
N ALA A 234 18.31 -12.39 1.52
CA ALA A 234 17.88 -12.72 2.88
C ALA A 234 18.50 -11.82 3.97
N THR A 235 19.27 -10.80 3.58
CA THR A 235 19.74 -9.76 4.51
C THR A 235 18.55 -9.01 5.09
N THR A 236 18.55 -8.79 6.41
CA THR A 236 17.43 -8.14 7.11
C THR A 236 17.84 -6.82 7.75
N LEU A 237 16.94 -5.83 7.67
CA LEU A 237 16.97 -4.64 8.51
C LEU A 237 16.11 -4.92 9.74
N ASN A 238 16.75 -5.11 10.88
CA ASN A 238 16.09 -5.47 12.13
C ASN A 238 15.76 -4.24 12.95
N TYR A 239 14.59 -4.28 13.57
CA TYR A 239 14.08 -3.26 14.48
C TYR A 239 14.12 -3.81 15.89
N LEU A 240 15.10 -3.35 16.67
CA LEU A 240 15.25 -3.73 18.07
C LEU A 240 14.41 -2.78 18.91
N CYS A 241 13.34 -3.32 19.47
CA CYS A 241 12.37 -2.58 20.25
C CYS A 241 12.53 -2.87 21.74
N ALA A 242 12.48 -1.83 22.57
CA ALA A 242 12.30 -1.99 24.01
C ALA A 242 10.95 -1.43 24.43
N THR A 243 10.27 -2.13 25.33
CA THR A 243 8.96 -1.73 25.86
C THR A 243 9.05 -1.38 27.34
N ASP A 244 8.11 -0.57 27.83
CA ASP A 244 7.88 -0.33 29.25
C ASP A 244 9.10 0.21 30.01
N GLY A 245 9.94 1.00 29.33
CA GLY A 245 11.11 1.65 29.89
C GLY A 245 12.33 0.73 30.05
N HIS A 246 12.26 -0.51 29.54
CA HIS A 246 13.40 -1.40 29.52
C HIS A 246 14.52 -0.83 28.63
N PRO A 247 15.80 -1.11 28.95
CA PRO A 247 16.91 -0.67 28.12
C PRO A 247 16.87 -1.36 26.76
N LEU A 248 17.27 -0.64 25.71
CA LEU A 248 17.54 -1.25 24.41
C LEU A 248 18.64 -2.32 24.57
N PRO A 249 18.46 -3.51 23.97
CA PRO A 249 19.57 -4.42 23.81
C PRO A 249 20.59 -3.73 22.89
N GLY A 250 21.81 -3.50 23.37
CA GLY A 250 22.83 -2.82 22.57
C GLY A 250 23.14 -3.56 21.27
N ALA A 251 23.73 -2.84 20.31
CA ALA A 251 24.27 -3.34 19.04
C ALA A 251 24.76 -4.80 19.10
N SER A 252 23.91 -5.72 18.66
CA SER A 252 24.18 -7.16 18.68
C SER A 252 24.25 -7.67 17.26
N SER A 253 25.40 -8.24 16.87
CA SER A 253 25.48 -9.01 15.65
C SER A 253 24.75 -10.34 15.87
N PHE A 254 23.63 -10.52 15.18
CA PHE A 254 22.93 -11.80 15.16
C PHE A 254 23.80 -12.82 14.42
N ASN A 255 24.07 -13.95 15.09
CA ASN A 255 24.79 -15.07 14.50
C ASN A 255 23.82 -16.12 13.91
N TRP A 256 22.62 -15.69 13.55
CA TRP A 256 21.59 -16.48 12.86
C TRP A 256 20.89 -15.64 11.79
N ASN A 257 20.23 -16.31 10.84
CA ASN A 257 19.35 -15.66 9.87
C ASN A 257 17.92 -15.60 10.43
N TRP A 258 17.24 -14.46 10.26
CA TRP A 258 15.82 -14.34 10.62
C TRP A 258 14.90 -15.02 9.59
N ILE A 259 15.32 -15.03 8.33
CA ILE A 259 14.67 -15.72 7.21
C ILE A 259 15.79 -16.42 6.45
N GLU A 260 15.64 -17.70 6.18
CA GLU A 260 16.61 -18.41 5.36
C GLU A 260 16.43 -18.08 3.86
N PRO A 261 17.49 -18.11 3.04
CA PRO A 261 17.40 -17.77 1.61
C PRO A 261 16.34 -18.55 0.83
N PHE A 262 16.06 -19.80 1.20
CA PHE A 262 15.03 -20.63 0.57
C PHE A 262 13.59 -20.29 1.03
N GLU A 263 13.43 -19.53 2.11
CA GLU A 263 12.14 -19.15 2.69
C GLU A 263 11.63 -17.78 2.21
N LEU A 264 12.41 -17.07 1.39
CA LEU A 264 12.08 -15.74 0.87
C LEU A 264 10.76 -15.70 0.07
N SER A 265 10.34 -16.81 -0.53
CA SER A 265 9.03 -16.92 -1.21
C SER A 265 7.85 -17.06 -0.24
N GLN A 266 8.12 -17.37 1.02
CA GLN A 266 7.11 -17.73 2.01
C GLN A 266 6.87 -16.65 3.07
N SER A 267 7.76 -15.69 3.25
CA SER A 267 7.60 -14.65 4.27
C SER A 267 8.22 -13.33 3.82
N SER A 268 7.62 -12.22 4.25
CA SER A 268 8.15 -10.87 4.04
C SER A 268 8.98 -10.36 5.22
N GLY A 269 8.94 -11.04 6.37
CA GLY A 269 9.63 -10.63 7.59
C GLY A 269 9.35 -11.55 8.78
N VAL A 270 9.95 -11.23 9.92
CA VAL A 270 9.70 -11.91 11.20
C VAL A 270 9.51 -10.88 12.30
N ILE A 271 8.54 -11.13 13.17
CA ILE A 271 8.41 -10.44 14.46
C ILE A 271 8.75 -11.44 15.55
N SER A 272 9.62 -11.04 16.48
CA SER A 272 9.94 -11.84 17.65
C SER A 272 9.64 -11.07 18.92
N ILE A 273 8.90 -11.68 19.83
CA ILE A 273 8.54 -11.11 21.13
C ILE A 273 9.24 -11.92 22.21
N LYS A 274 10.03 -11.23 23.01
CA LYS A 274 10.82 -11.83 24.08
C LYS A 274 9.92 -12.62 25.04
N ARG A 275 10.37 -13.84 25.38
CA ARG A 275 9.82 -14.72 26.41
C ARG A 275 9.25 -13.98 27.63
N SER A 276 10.07 -13.16 28.28
CA SER A 276 9.73 -12.49 29.54
C SER A 276 8.58 -11.50 29.37
N THR A 277 8.55 -10.84 28.22
CA THR A 277 7.52 -9.87 27.84
C THR A 277 6.18 -10.57 27.65
N MET A 278 6.17 -11.69 26.93
CA MET A 278 4.98 -12.51 26.75
C MET A 278 4.51 -13.15 28.08
N ALA A 279 5.45 -13.64 28.90
CA ALA A 279 5.14 -14.21 30.21
C ALA A 279 4.49 -13.18 31.14
N GLN A 280 5.03 -11.96 31.19
CA GLN A 280 4.46 -10.88 32.01
C GLN A 280 3.07 -10.47 31.53
N HIS A 281 2.83 -10.41 30.22
CA HIS A 281 1.51 -10.14 29.66
C HIS A 281 0.47 -11.15 30.16
N LEU A 282 0.81 -12.45 30.11
CA LEU A 282 -0.09 -13.51 30.57
C LEU A 282 -0.28 -13.50 32.09
N VAL A 283 0.78 -13.21 32.85
CA VAL A 283 0.70 -13.02 34.31
C VAL A 283 -0.30 -11.91 34.64
N ASN A 284 -0.24 -10.76 33.97
CA ASN A 284 -1.15 -9.63 34.22
C ASN A 284 -2.63 -9.99 33.95
N LYS A 285 -2.89 -10.90 32.99
CA LYS A 285 -4.24 -11.42 32.73
C LYS A 285 -4.65 -12.49 33.74
N MET A 286 -3.72 -13.32 34.20
CA MET A 286 -3.97 -14.43 35.11
C MET A 286 -4.08 -14.02 36.56
N GLU A 287 -3.34 -13.02 37.00
CA GLU A 287 -3.27 -12.63 38.41
C GLU A 287 -4.65 -12.28 39.01
N PRO A 288 -5.51 -11.45 38.38
CA PRO A 288 -6.84 -11.16 38.92
C PRO A 288 -7.73 -12.40 39.04
N LEU A 289 -7.56 -13.38 38.14
CA LEU A 289 -8.30 -14.64 38.17
C LEU A 289 -7.75 -15.55 39.28
N ALA A 290 -6.43 -15.69 39.37
CA ALA A 290 -5.72 -16.46 40.38
C ALA A 290 -6.05 -15.99 41.81
N ARG A 291 -6.20 -14.68 42.03
CA ARG A 291 -6.57 -14.10 43.34
C ARG A 291 -7.88 -14.68 43.89
N LYS A 292 -8.84 -15.06 43.03
CA LYS A 292 -10.11 -15.68 43.46
C LYS A 292 -9.89 -17.05 44.10
N SER A 293 -8.83 -17.75 43.70
CA SER A 293 -8.42 -19.07 44.21
C SER A 293 -7.37 -18.98 45.33
N CYS A 294 -6.85 -17.79 45.63
CA CYS A 294 -5.95 -17.53 46.76
C CYS A 294 -6.78 -17.26 48.03
N ILE A 295 -6.93 -18.27 48.88
CA ILE A 295 -7.84 -18.23 50.03
C ILE A 295 -7.07 -18.10 51.34
N LYS A 296 -7.42 -17.08 52.13
CA LYS A 296 -7.01 -16.96 53.52
C LYS A 296 -8.02 -17.70 54.41
N PRO A 297 -7.66 -18.86 55.00
CA PRO A 297 -8.50 -19.49 56.00
C PRO A 297 -8.50 -18.70 57.31
N SER A 298 -9.57 -18.84 58.08
CA SER A 298 -9.63 -18.51 59.50
C SER A 298 -10.05 -19.75 60.28
N ALA A 299 -9.49 -19.92 61.48
CA ALA A 299 -9.78 -21.04 62.37
C ALA A 299 -9.83 -20.51 63.80
N ARG A 300 -10.89 -20.85 64.52
CA ARG A 300 -11.04 -20.60 65.95
C ARG A 300 -11.72 -21.80 66.59
N VAL A 301 -11.29 -22.16 67.79
CA VAL A 301 -11.86 -23.28 68.53
C VAL A 301 -12.30 -22.79 69.90
N THR A 302 -13.36 -23.39 70.44
CA THR A 302 -13.83 -23.11 71.79
C THR A 302 -14.19 -24.42 72.49
N ALA A 303 -13.61 -24.63 73.68
CA ALA A 303 -13.88 -25.77 74.55
C ALA A 303 -14.99 -25.38 75.54
N ASP A 304 -16.23 -25.61 75.13
CA ASP A 304 -17.42 -25.00 75.75
C ASP A 304 -17.69 -25.48 77.19
N ASN A 305 -17.30 -26.71 77.54
CA ASN A 305 -17.47 -27.25 78.89
C ASN A 305 -16.57 -28.46 79.18
N VAL A 306 -16.59 -28.90 80.44
CA VAL A 306 -15.89 -30.08 80.97
C VAL A 306 -16.48 -31.43 80.53
N PHE A 307 -17.59 -31.44 79.79
CA PHE A 307 -18.29 -32.65 79.33
C PHE A 307 -17.97 -33.02 77.87
N GLY A 308 -16.85 -32.54 77.33
CA GLY A 308 -16.37 -32.94 76.00
C GLY A 308 -16.91 -32.12 74.82
N LYS A 309 -17.61 -30.99 75.05
CA LYS A 309 -18.15 -30.17 73.96
C LYS A 309 -17.07 -29.24 73.38
N VAL A 310 -16.81 -29.38 72.08
CA VAL A 310 -15.95 -28.47 71.31
C VAL A 310 -16.76 -27.87 70.17
N THR A 311 -16.67 -26.55 70.01
CA THR A 311 -17.21 -25.82 68.87
C THR A 311 -16.04 -25.28 68.05
N TYR A 312 -16.08 -25.52 66.74
CA TYR A 312 -15.07 -25.01 65.82
C TYR A 312 -15.70 -24.01 64.86
N TYR A 313 -15.00 -22.91 64.69
CA TYR A 313 -15.34 -21.80 63.82
C TYR A 313 -14.31 -21.73 62.71
N TRP A 314 -14.79 -21.55 61.49
CA TRP A 314 -13.92 -21.40 60.33
C TRP A 314 -14.54 -20.47 59.30
N GLY A 315 -13.67 -19.93 58.46
CA GLY A 315 -14.04 -19.02 57.39
C GLY A 315 -13.00 -19.04 56.27
N PHE A 316 -13.43 -18.55 55.11
CA PHE A 316 -12.59 -18.39 53.93
C PHE A 316 -12.75 -16.97 53.41
N SER A 317 -11.61 -16.28 53.28
CA SER A 317 -11.54 -14.99 52.60
C SER A 317 -10.75 -15.14 51.31
N SER A 318 -11.44 -14.98 50.18
CA SER A 318 -10.88 -15.02 48.83
C SER A 318 -10.18 -13.69 48.48
N GLY A 319 -9.53 -13.61 47.32
CA GLY A 319 -9.00 -12.37 46.77
C GLY A 319 -7.59 -12.01 47.23
N GLN A 320 -6.88 -12.95 47.87
CA GLN A 320 -5.54 -12.73 48.40
C GLN A 320 -4.51 -12.62 47.29
N GLN A 321 -3.44 -11.85 47.53
CA GLN A 321 -2.41 -11.57 46.54
C GLN A 321 -1.38 -12.73 46.46
N PRO A 322 -1.20 -13.39 45.30
CA PRO A 322 -0.15 -14.40 45.13
C PRO A 322 1.25 -13.76 44.95
N THR A 323 2.29 -14.55 45.22
CA THR A 323 3.68 -14.23 44.86
C THR A 323 3.91 -14.58 43.39
N VAL A 324 4.34 -13.60 42.60
CA VAL A 324 4.57 -13.75 41.16
C VAL A 324 6.07 -13.88 40.87
N LYS A 325 6.45 -14.86 40.03
CA LYS A 325 7.84 -15.04 39.58
C LYS A 325 7.90 -15.37 38.09
N VAL A 326 8.62 -14.56 37.32
CA VAL A 326 9.01 -14.88 35.93
C VAL A 326 10.37 -15.57 35.94
N THR A 327 10.50 -16.68 35.23
CA THR A 327 11.73 -17.49 35.21
C THR A 327 12.66 -17.07 34.06
N PRO A 328 13.99 -17.18 34.24
CA PRO A 328 14.95 -16.70 33.25
C PRO A 328 15.12 -17.62 32.03
N SER A 329 14.85 -18.92 32.14
CA SER A 329 15.03 -19.90 31.06
C SER A 329 14.12 -21.13 31.21
N GLY A 330 14.03 -21.95 30.16
CA GLY A 330 13.28 -23.21 30.16
C GLY A 330 11.78 -23.08 29.86
N PRO A 331 11.05 -24.23 29.83
CA PRO A 331 9.64 -24.31 29.42
C PRO A 331 8.69 -23.53 30.33
N LEU A 332 8.88 -23.64 31.65
CA LEU A 332 8.13 -22.91 32.64
C LEU A 332 8.58 -21.45 32.59
N VAL A 333 7.69 -20.52 32.25
CA VAL A 333 8.01 -19.10 32.05
C VAL A 333 7.56 -18.20 33.19
N ALA A 334 6.50 -18.57 33.93
CA ALA A 334 6.05 -17.82 35.10
C ALA A 334 5.29 -18.70 36.09
N THR A 335 5.32 -18.32 37.38
CA THR A 335 4.43 -18.85 38.41
C THR A 335 3.77 -17.78 39.28
N LEU A 336 2.58 -18.11 39.78
CA LEU A 336 1.84 -17.35 40.78
C LEU A 336 1.51 -18.30 41.93
N ASP A 337 2.13 -18.10 43.08
CA ASP A 337 2.11 -19.03 44.21
C ASP A 337 1.56 -18.35 45.48
N TYR A 338 0.67 -19.04 46.20
CA TYR A 338 0.06 -18.56 47.44
C TYR A 338 -0.09 -19.69 48.46
N SER A 339 0.15 -19.39 49.73
CA SER A 339 -0.10 -20.31 50.84
C SER A 339 -0.41 -19.54 52.10
N HIS A 340 -1.39 -20.02 52.85
CA HIS A 340 -1.69 -19.51 54.17
C HIS A 340 -2.22 -20.61 55.07
N THR A 341 -1.80 -20.58 56.33
CA THR A 341 -2.28 -21.49 57.37
C THR A 341 -2.96 -20.70 58.47
N ALA A 342 -4.17 -21.12 58.85
CA ALA A 342 -4.82 -20.69 60.07
C ALA A 342 -4.87 -21.86 61.05
N SER A 343 -4.65 -21.58 62.32
CA SER A 343 -4.80 -22.55 63.39
C SER A 343 -5.53 -21.91 64.57
N GLY A 344 -6.35 -22.70 65.23
CA GLY A 344 -7.02 -22.35 66.47
C GLY A 344 -7.07 -23.56 67.36
N TRP A 345 -6.95 -23.35 68.66
CA TRP A 345 -7.07 -24.40 69.65
C TRP A 345 -7.67 -23.82 70.93
N ASP A 346 -8.31 -24.66 71.73
CA ASP A 346 -8.80 -24.30 73.05
C ASP A 346 -8.87 -25.54 73.95
N GLN A 347 -8.83 -25.34 75.26
CA GLN A 347 -8.88 -26.41 76.25
C GLN A 347 -9.68 -26.02 77.50
N ASN A 348 -10.49 -26.96 77.99
CA ASN A 348 -11.25 -26.82 79.22
C ASN A 348 -11.32 -28.17 79.96
N ALA A 349 -10.59 -28.30 81.07
CA ALA A 349 -10.35 -29.56 81.77
C ALA A 349 -9.83 -30.68 80.84
N ALA A 350 -10.55 -31.80 80.70
CA ALA A 350 -10.17 -32.90 79.82
C ALA A 350 -10.57 -32.67 78.34
N THR A 351 -11.31 -31.61 78.04
CA THR A 351 -11.75 -31.26 76.68
C THR A 351 -10.65 -30.46 75.98
N TYR A 352 -10.11 -30.99 74.88
CA TYR A 352 -9.15 -30.30 74.02
C TYR A 352 -9.69 -30.26 72.58
N GLY A 353 -9.52 -29.13 71.89
CA GLY A 353 -9.84 -29.03 70.47
C GLY A 353 -8.77 -28.27 69.72
N GLU A 354 -8.43 -28.74 68.52
CA GLU A 354 -7.55 -28.04 67.57
C GLU A 354 -8.16 -28.08 66.17
N LEU A 355 -8.04 -26.99 65.44
CA LEU A 355 -8.36 -26.90 64.02
C LEU A 355 -7.22 -26.15 63.32
N LYS A 356 -6.65 -26.78 62.30
CA LYS A 356 -5.65 -26.19 61.44
C LYS A 356 -6.10 -26.36 59.99
N ILE A 357 -6.13 -25.26 59.25
CA ILE A 357 -6.50 -25.23 57.84
C ILE A 357 -5.37 -24.56 57.07
N THR A 358 -4.81 -25.26 56.10
CA THR A 358 -3.80 -24.75 55.18
C THR A 358 -4.39 -24.72 53.77
N SER A 359 -4.43 -23.54 53.16
CA SER A 359 -4.82 -23.37 51.76
C SER A 359 -3.58 -23.06 50.93
N THR A 360 -3.37 -23.78 49.84
CA THR A 360 -2.32 -23.51 48.87
C THR A 360 -2.88 -23.39 47.46
N TYR A 361 -2.32 -22.47 46.71
CA TYR A 361 -2.63 -22.26 45.31
C TYR A 361 -1.33 -22.06 44.54
N SER A 362 -1.20 -22.71 43.39
CA SER A 362 -0.15 -22.41 42.42
C SER A 362 -0.69 -22.38 41.00
N CYS A 363 -0.21 -21.42 40.23
CA CYS A 363 -0.45 -21.32 38.80
C CYS A 363 0.90 -21.31 38.08
N SER A 364 1.04 -22.12 37.04
CA SER A 364 2.24 -22.24 36.21
C SER A 364 1.91 -21.99 34.74
N ILE A 365 2.72 -21.18 34.07
CA ILE A 365 2.58 -20.86 32.64
C ILE A 365 3.77 -21.46 31.89
N VAL A 366 3.49 -22.22 30.83
CA VAL A 366 4.49 -22.95 30.03
C VAL A 366 4.33 -22.63 28.54
N PHE A 367 5.43 -22.42 27.81
CA PHE A 367 5.42 -22.04 26.37
C PHE A 367 5.99 -23.10 25.46
N GLY A 368 5.19 -23.59 24.52
CA GLY A 368 5.59 -24.55 23.50
C GLY A 368 5.53 -26.01 23.97
N LYS A 369 5.85 -26.95 23.07
CA LYS A 369 5.87 -28.38 23.38
C LYS A 369 7.29 -28.87 23.63
N TYR A 370 7.44 -29.70 24.65
CA TYR A 370 8.71 -30.26 25.07
C TYR A 370 8.63 -31.78 25.14
N ASP A 371 9.75 -32.42 24.81
CA ASP A 371 10.02 -33.80 25.12
C ASP A 371 10.47 -33.88 26.58
N LEU A 372 9.51 -34.30 27.42
CA LEU A 372 9.70 -34.44 28.86
C LEU A 372 10.43 -35.74 29.23
N THR A 373 10.67 -36.63 28.28
CA THR A 373 11.43 -37.86 28.52
C THR A 373 12.94 -37.60 28.62
N LYS A 374 13.38 -36.38 28.30
CA LYS A 374 14.78 -35.94 28.34
C LYS A 374 15.01 -35.02 29.53
N ILE A 375 16.18 -35.13 30.15
CA ILE A 375 16.61 -34.30 31.27
C ILE A 375 17.92 -33.61 30.88
N PRO A 376 17.93 -32.28 30.66
CA PRO A 376 16.78 -31.36 30.74
C PRO A 376 15.75 -31.57 29.61
N PRO A 377 14.48 -31.14 29.79
CA PRO A 377 13.46 -31.21 28.75
C PRO A 377 13.91 -30.55 27.46
N VAL A 378 13.68 -31.23 26.33
CA VAL A 378 14.11 -30.74 25.01
C VAL A 378 12.92 -30.12 24.29
N TYR A 379 13.08 -28.89 23.80
CA TYR A 379 12.05 -28.24 22.98
C TYR A 379 11.84 -29.02 21.68
N ILE A 380 10.57 -29.27 21.32
CA ILE A 380 10.23 -29.97 20.08
C ILE A 380 9.87 -28.93 19.01
N ALA A 381 8.74 -28.26 19.21
CA ALA A 381 8.16 -27.21 18.38
C ALA A 381 6.74 -26.94 18.90
N GLY A 382 6.21 -25.75 18.67
CA GLY A 382 4.78 -25.52 18.82
C GLY A 382 4.40 -24.07 18.97
N ASN A 383 3.10 -23.84 18.84
CA ASN A 383 2.45 -22.55 19.01
C ASN A 383 1.49 -22.56 20.20
N THR A 384 1.63 -23.50 21.14
CA THR A 384 0.75 -23.61 22.30
C THR A 384 1.39 -23.04 23.56
N PHE A 385 0.58 -22.51 24.46
CA PHE A 385 0.97 -22.28 25.85
C PHE A 385 -0.02 -22.98 26.79
N THR A 386 0.46 -23.38 27.95
CA THR A 386 -0.33 -24.14 28.93
C THR A 386 -0.35 -23.42 30.27
N VAL A 387 -1.53 -23.32 30.86
CA VAL A 387 -1.77 -22.77 32.19
C VAL A 387 -2.18 -23.92 33.10
N ILE A 388 -1.37 -24.20 34.12
CA ILE A 388 -1.59 -25.29 35.06
C ILE A 388 -1.85 -24.69 36.44
N GLN A 389 -3.03 -24.93 36.98
CA GLN A 389 -3.48 -24.43 38.27
C GLN A 389 -3.65 -25.59 39.23
N ASN A 390 -3.08 -25.47 40.43
CA ASN A 390 -3.24 -26.43 41.51
C ASN A 390 -3.82 -25.71 42.71
N PHE A 391 -4.94 -26.21 43.21
CA PHE A 391 -5.59 -25.69 44.41
C PHE A 391 -5.74 -26.81 45.42
N LYS A 392 -5.17 -26.61 46.61
CA LYS A 392 -5.22 -27.60 47.68
C LYS A 392 -5.65 -26.98 49.00
N VAL A 393 -6.48 -27.71 49.74
CA VAL A 393 -6.88 -27.38 51.11
C VAL A 393 -6.61 -28.60 51.98
N TYR A 394 -5.72 -28.43 52.94
CA TYR A 394 -5.43 -29.38 53.98
C TYR A 394 -6.13 -28.95 55.27
N VAL A 395 -6.81 -29.89 55.92
CA VAL A 395 -7.46 -29.66 57.21
C VAL A 395 -6.95 -30.71 58.19
N TYR A 396 -6.52 -30.26 59.37
CA TYR A 396 -6.32 -31.09 60.55
C TYR A 396 -7.31 -30.65 61.61
N VAL A 397 -8.01 -31.60 62.20
CA VAL A 397 -8.95 -31.38 63.30
C VAL A 397 -8.69 -32.40 64.39
N GLN A 398 -8.67 -31.93 65.63
CA GLN A 398 -8.49 -32.75 66.81
C GLN A 398 -9.60 -32.48 67.81
N TRP A 399 -10.10 -33.57 68.38
CA TRP A 399 -11.01 -33.58 69.53
C TRP A 399 -10.44 -34.52 70.59
N ALA A 400 -10.20 -34.02 71.79
CA ALA A 400 -9.51 -34.71 72.87
C ALA A 400 -8.21 -35.38 72.37
N ALA A 401 -8.09 -36.71 72.53
CA ALA A 401 -6.93 -37.48 72.07
C ALA A 401 -7.00 -37.92 70.60
N THR A 402 -8.08 -37.59 69.86
CA THR A 402 -8.31 -38.06 68.49
C THR A 402 -8.11 -36.94 67.47
N GLY A 403 -7.00 -36.99 66.74
CA GLY A 403 -6.72 -36.12 65.60
C GLY A 403 -7.00 -36.80 64.25
N ARG A 404 -7.44 -36.03 63.26
CA ARG A 404 -7.59 -36.47 61.86
C ARG A 404 -7.17 -35.36 60.93
N ASP A 405 -6.53 -35.72 59.82
CA ASP A 405 -6.25 -34.82 58.71
C ASP A 405 -6.78 -35.34 57.38
N ALA A 406 -7.05 -34.41 56.47
CA ALA A 406 -7.37 -34.71 55.08
C ALA A 406 -7.01 -33.55 54.16
N TRP A 407 -6.61 -33.89 52.93
CA TRP A 407 -6.67 -32.98 51.79
C TRP A 407 -8.11 -32.96 51.28
N VAL A 408 -8.90 -32.04 51.81
CA VAL A 408 -10.34 -31.90 51.49
C VAL A 408 -10.55 -31.29 50.10
N ALA A 409 -9.55 -30.59 49.58
CA ALA A 409 -9.42 -30.22 48.18
C ALA A 409 -7.99 -30.54 47.70
N ASP A 410 -7.86 -31.22 46.57
CA ASP A 410 -6.62 -31.37 45.79
C ASP A 410 -6.99 -31.41 44.31
N LYS A 411 -7.26 -30.22 43.76
CA LYS A 411 -7.73 -30.07 42.38
C LYS A 411 -6.65 -29.49 41.50
N THR A 412 -6.56 -29.99 40.28
CA THR A 412 -5.71 -29.45 39.23
C THR A 412 -6.54 -29.15 38.00
N LEU A 413 -6.41 -27.93 37.50
CA LEU A 413 -6.95 -27.51 36.22
C LEU A 413 -5.78 -27.24 35.28
N THR A 414 -5.78 -27.88 34.11
CA THR A 414 -4.80 -27.65 33.05
C THR A 414 -5.54 -27.15 31.83
N ASP A 415 -5.25 -25.92 31.41
CA ASP A 415 -5.78 -25.34 30.18
C ASP A 415 -4.65 -25.16 29.16
N GLU A 416 -4.82 -25.69 27.95
CA GLU A 416 -3.89 -25.49 26.84
C GLU A 416 -4.53 -24.56 25.80
N TYR A 417 -3.77 -23.58 25.33
CA TYR A 417 -4.17 -22.58 24.36
C TYR A 417 -3.27 -22.64 23.13
N VAL A 418 -3.84 -22.46 21.94
CA VAL A 418 -3.10 -22.33 20.68
C VAL A 418 -3.01 -20.85 20.31
N VAL A 419 -1.79 -20.37 20.10
CA VAL A 419 -1.52 -19.06 19.47
C VAL A 419 -1.63 -19.23 17.95
N SER A 420 -2.53 -18.48 17.34
CA SER A 420 -2.82 -18.59 15.90
C SER A 420 -3.02 -17.21 15.28
N VAL A 421 -3.11 -17.21 13.95
CA VAL A 421 -3.46 -16.03 13.18
C VAL A 421 -4.95 -16.10 12.88
N ASP A 422 -5.69 -15.03 13.18
CA ASP A 422 -7.11 -14.92 12.86
C ASP A 422 -7.34 -14.53 11.38
N ASP A 423 -8.60 -14.55 10.96
CA ASP A 423 -8.99 -14.23 9.57
C ASP A 423 -8.67 -12.77 9.17
N SER A 424 -8.44 -11.89 10.14
CA SER A 424 -8.01 -10.50 9.94
C SER A 424 -6.48 -10.34 9.85
N GLY A 425 -5.74 -11.43 9.96
CA GLY A 425 -4.28 -11.45 9.97
C GLY A 425 -3.66 -11.00 11.29
N GLY A 426 -4.46 -10.94 12.37
CA GLY A 426 -4.03 -10.61 13.74
C GLY A 426 -3.61 -11.85 14.54
N LEU A 427 -2.86 -11.65 15.62
CA LEU A 427 -2.56 -12.74 16.57
C LEU A 427 -3.71 -12.93 17.55
N THR A 428 -4.09 -14.17 17.78
CA THR A 428 -5.10 -14.53 18.78
C THR A 428 -4.70 -15.82 19.51
N SER A 429 -5.41 -16.12 20.60
CA SER A 429 -5.32 -17.44 21.24
C SER A 429 -6.69 -18.04 21.46
N THR A 430 -6.77 -19.35 21.26
CA THR A 430 -7.98 -20.13 21.46
C THR A 430 -7.70 -21.32 22.36
N PRO A 431 -8.61 -21.64 23.31
CA PRO A 431 -8.46 -22.82 24.14
C PRO A 431 -8.59 -24.07 23.29
N THR A 432 -7.78 -25.07 23.59
CA THR A 432 -7.84 -26.38 22.96
C THR A 432 -8.86 -27.27 23.66
N LYS A 433 -9.21 -28.39 23.02
CA LYS A 433 -10.01 -29.44 23.66
C LYS A 433 -9.27 -30.19 24.77
N ASN A 434 -7.99 -29.91 25.00
CA ASN A 434 -7.14 -30.62 25.96
C ASN A 434 -7.23 -30.04 27.39
N SER A 435 -8.19 -29.15 27.66
CA SER A 435 -8.43 -28.69 29.01
C SER A 435 -8.92 -29.83 29.90
N THR A 436 -8.22 -30.09 31.01
CA THR A 436 -8.51 -31.20 31.91
C THR A 436 -8.62 -30.71 33.36
N VAL A 437 -9.55 -31.31 34.10
CA VAL A 437 -9.69 -31.12 35.55
C VAL A 437 -9.49 -32.47 36.21
N THR A 438 -8.58 -32.54 37.17
CA THR A 438 -8.39 -33.73 38.01
C THR A 438 -8.58 -33.37 39.46
N ASP A 439 -9.36 -34.18 40.17
CA ASP A 439 -9.59 -34.05 41.60
C ASP A 439 -8.99 -35.27 42.33
N ASN A 440 -7.85 -35.05 43.00
CA ASN A 440 -7.17 -36.04 43.84
C ASN A 440 -7.54 -35.88 45.33
N SER A 441 -8.61 -35.13 45.64
CA SER A 441 -9.07 -34.96 47.03
C SER A 441 -9.33 -36.32 47.64
N LYS A 442 -8.82 -36.57 48.83
CA LYS A 442 -9.04 -37.87 49.48
C LYS A 442 -10.51 -38.01 49.86
N PRO A 443 -11.11 -39.20 49.70
CA PRO A 443 -12.39 -39.48 50.32
C PRO A 443 -12.25 -39.30 51.83
N ILE A 444 -13.21 -38.62 52.44
CA ILE A 444 -13.25 -38.40 53.89
C ILE A 444 -13.70 -39.73 54.52
N ASP A 445 -12.77 -40.67 54.66
CA ASP A 445 -13.00 -41.95 55.32
C ASP A 445 -12.75 -41.81 56.82
N VAL A 446 -13.76 -41.28 57.49
CA VAL A 446 -13.83 -41.32 58.95
C VAL A 446 -14.79 -42.44 59.29
N GLY A 447 -14.26 -43.51 59.88
CA GLY A 447 -15.04 -44.68 60.27
C GLY A 447 -16.32 -44.30 61.01
N ALA A 448 -17.40 -45.06 60.78
CA ALA A 448 -18.77 -44.74 61.18
C ALA A 448 -19.01 -44.53 62.69
N ILE A 449 -18.01 -44.84 63.53
CA ILE A 449 -18.03 -44.60 64.98
C ILE A 449 -17.41 -43.24 65.33
N VAL A 450 -16.36 -42.80 64.63
CA VAL A 450 -15.72 -41.49 64.89
C VAL A 450 -16.64 -40.34 64.47
N ASN A 451 -17.31 -40.44 63.30
CA ASN A 451 -18.26 -39.41 62.85
C ASN A 451 -19.45 -39.20 63.77
N PHE A 452 -19.88 -40.28 64.40
CA PHE A 452 -21.03 -40.31 65.27
C PHE A 452 -20.77 -39.58 66.60
N PHE A 453 -19.51 -39.57 67.08
CA PHE A 453 -19.12 -38.88 68.32
C PHE A 453 -18.50 -37.49 68.10
N THR A 454 -17.99 -37.17 66.89
CA THR A 454 -17.14 -35.98 66.70
C THR A 454 -17.61 -34.95 65.66
N GLY A 455 -18.63 -35.21 64.83
CA GLY A 455 -19.09 -34.26 63.79
C GLY A 455 -18.01 -33.85 62.76
N VAL A 456 -16.85 -34.52 62.79
CA VAL A 456 -15.66 -34.17 62.01
C VAL A 456 -15.86 -34.38 60.52
N LYS A 457 -16.62 -35.41 60.08
CA LYS A 457 -16.98 -35.55 58.65
C LYS A 457 -17.85 -34.41 58.18
N ASP A 458 -18.81 -33.94 58.97
CA ASP A 458 -19.70 -32.87 58.54
C ASP A 458 -18.93 -31.54 58.41
N LEU A 459 -17.97 -31.29 59.31
CA LEU A 459 -16.99 -30.20 59.15
C LEU A 459 -16.17 -30.36 57.87
N LEU A 460 -15.51 -31.50 57.69
CA LEU A 460 -14.63 -31.72 56.54
C LEU A 460 -15.40 -31.69 55.23
N GLN A 461 -16.66 -32.16 55.23
CA GLN A 461 -17.58 -32.09 54.09
C GLN A 461 -18.02 -30.65 53.84
N ALA A 462 -18.38 -29.88 54.87
CA ALA A 462 -18.73 -28.47 54.72
C ALA A 462 -17.54 -27.63 54.20
N ILE A 463 -16.33 -27.91 54.67
CA ILE A 463 -15.10 -27.29 54.15
C ILE A 463 -14.85 -27.75 52.71
N LYS A 464 -15.05 -29.03 52.39
CA LYS A 464 -14.91 -29.58 51.03
C LYS A 464 -15.90 -28.95 50.06
N ASP A 465 -17.18 -28.95 50.39
CA ASP A 465 -18.25 -28.39 49.55
C ASP A 465 -18.00 -26.90 49.30
N ARG A 466 -17.60 -26.17 50.34
CA ARG A 466 -17.30 -24.75 50.21
C ARG A 466 -16.00 -24.47 49.46
N SER A 467 -14.97 -25.31 49.64
CA SER A 467 -13.69 -25.18 48.93
C SER A 467 -13.78 -25.59 47.46
N SER A 468 -14.76 -26.42 47.11
CA SER A 468 -14.94 -26.97 45.77
C SER A 468 -15.17 -25.90 44.68
N GLY A 469 -15.70 -24.74 45.05
CA GLY A 469 -16.07 -23.65 44.14
C GLY A 469 -14.98 -22.61 43.84
N PHE A 470 -13.78 -22.72 44.46
CA PHE A 470 -12.74 -21.69 44.29
C PHE A 470 -11.80 -21.90 43.10
N LEU A 471 -11.68 -23.12 42.57
CA LEU A 471 -10.89 -23.38 41.35
C LEU A 471 -11.78 -23.12 40.12
N ASN A 472 -11.87 -21.86 39.68
CA ASN A 472 -12.71 -21.45 38.54
C ASN A 472 -12.05 -20.37 37.67
N ALA A 473 -10.72 -20.31 37.66
CA ALA A 473 -9.99 -19.34 36.85
C ALA A 473 -9.77 -19.91 35.44
N HIS A 474 -10.82 -19.89 34.61
CA HIS A 474 -10.71 -20.16 33.18
C HIS A 474 -10.47 -18.87 32.39
N ILE A 475 -9.64 -18.96 31.35
CA ILE A 475 -9.50 -17.89 30.37
C ILE A 475 -10.26 -18.32 29.12
N SER A 476 -11.16 -17.49 28.63
CA SER A 476 -11.92 -17.80 27.41
C SER A 476 -11.04 -17.69 26.17
N SER A 477 -10.37 -16.55 26.00
CA SER A 477 -9.35 -16.30 24.97
C SER A 477 -8.47 -15.14 25.41
N ILE A 478 -7.19 -15.17 25.07
CA ILE A 478 -6.29 -14.05 25.29
C ILE A 478 -6.10 -13.35 23.94
N PRO A 479 -6.69 -12.16 23.76
CA PRO A 479 -6.53 -11.42 22.52
C PRO A 479 -5.10 -10.87 22.43
N PHE A 480 -4.29 -11.44 21.54
CA PHE A 480 -2.95 -10.92 21.23
C PHE A 480 -2.98 -9.77 20.22
N ASN A 481 -4.14 -9.45 19.64
CA ASN A 481 -4.33 -8.27 18.78
C ASN A 481 -4.04 -6.93 19.50
N GLN A 482 -3.97 -6.93 20.84
CA GLN A 482 -3.54 -5.79 21.65
C GLN A 482 -2.03 -5.53 21.56
N ILE A 483 -1.26 -6.48 21.03
CA ILE A 483 0.16 -6.27 20.67
C ILE A 483 0.15 -5.38 19.43
N LYS A 484 0.20 -4.06 19.65
CA LYS A 484 0.17 -3.08 18.58
C LYS A 484 1.40 -3.20 17.70
N ASN A 485 1.21 -3.07 16.38
CA ASN A 485 2.31 -2.93 15.44
C ASN A 485 2.82 -1.49 15.49
N PHE A 486 4.10 -1.31 15.78
CA PHE A 486 4.72 0.03 15.89
C PHE A 486 5.58 0.40 14.68
N VAL A 487 6.04 -0.58 13.91
CA VAL A 487 6.94 -0.38 12.78
C VAL A 487 6.26 -0.88 11.51
N PHE A 488 6.28 -0.06 10.45
CA PHE A 488 5.64 -0.32 9.16
C PHE A 488 6.69 -0.13 8.04
N PRO A 489 7.44 -1.18 7.67
CA PRO A 489 8.43 -1.09 6.61
C PRO A 489 7.79 -0.69 5.28
N GLY A 490 8.38 0.28 4.59
CA GLY A 490 7.86 0.85 3.35
C GLY A 490 6.46 1.48 3.48
N ALA A 491 6.04 1.88 4.70
CA ALA A 491 4.66 2.25 5.02
C ALA A 491 3.60 1.16 4.77
N HIS A 492 4.02 -0.08 4.50
CA HIS A 492 3.09 -1.18 4.28
C HIS A 492 2.60 -1.75 5.60
N VAL A 493 1.29 -1.98 5.65
CA VAL A 493 0.67 -2.79 6.69
C VAL A 493 0.94 -4.26 6.40
N PHE A 494 1.14 -5.07 7.44
CA PHE A 494 1.36 -6.50 7.32
C PHE A 494 0.37 -7.28 8.18
N SER A 495 0.22 -8.55 7.84
CA SER A 495 -0.50 -9.57 8.59
C SER A 495 0.49 -10.61 9.09
N TYR A 496 0.16 -11.25 10.21
CA TYR A 496 0.88 -12.43 10.65
C TYR A 496 0.53 -13.61 9.73
N LYS A 497 1.50 -14.45 9.39
CA LYS A 497 1.29 -15.67 8.58
C LYS A 497 1.30 -16.92 9.46
N SER A 498 2.12 -16.92 10.50
CA SER A 498 2.21 -18.00 11.49
C SER A 498 2.71 -17.45 12.81
N ALA A 499 2.53 -18.23 13.87
CA ALA A 499 3.06 -17.98 15.19
C ALA A 499 3.62 -19.28 15.74
N ALA A 500 4.81 -19.24 16.34
CA ALA A 500 5.42 -20.38 17.03
C ALA A 500 6.38 -19.89 18.12
N PHE A 501 6.60 -20.71 19.14
CA PHE A 501 7.64 -20.43 20.12
C PHE A 501 9.02 -20.85 19.56
N SER A 502 10.08 -20.13 19.92
CA SER A 502 11.46 -20.49 19.61
C SER A 502 11.97 -21.54 20.59
N ASN A 503 13.16 -22.10 20.33
CA ASN A 503 13.87 -22.97 21.28
C ASN A 503 14.15 -22.29 22.64
N TYR A 504 14.10 -20.96 22.67
CA TYR A 504 14.30 -20.12 23.86
C TYR A 504 12.98 -19.57 24.44
N SER A 505 11.84 -20.06 23.93
CA SER A 505 10.48 -19.67 24.33
C SER A 505 10.09 -18.23 23.99
N ASP A 506 10.76 -17.60 23.01
CA ASP A 506 10.31 -16.34 22.43
C ASP A 506 9.18 -16.62 21.43
N LEU A 507 8.18 -15.74 21.34
CA LEU A 507 7.14 -15.88 20.32
C LEU A 507 7.66 -15.31 19.00
N ALA A 508 7.89 -16.18 18.02
CA ALA A 508 8.31 -15.83 16.68
C ALA A 508 7.15 -15.97 15.70
N CYS A 509 6.89 -14.91 14.94
CA CYS A 509 5.80 -14.85 13.98
C CYS A 509 6.31 -14.42 12.61
N LEU A 510 5.98 -15.20 11.57
CA LEU A 510 6.22 -14.78 10.19
C LEU A 510 5.20 -13.72 9.79
N ILE A 511 5.57 -12.76 8.95
CA ILE A 511 4.66 -11.71 8.46
C ILE A 511 4.63 -11.65 6.93
N THR A 512 3.54 -11.12 6.39
CA THR A 512 3.42 -10.80 4.97
C THR A 512 2.70 -9.47 4.76
N TYR A 513 3.16 -8.66 3.81
CA TYR A 513 2.54 -7.37 3.51
C TYR A 513 1.14 -7.57 2.92
N VAL A 514 0.18 -6.76 3.39
CA VAL A 514 -1.20 -6.80 2.92
C VAL A 514 -1.37 -5.76 1.82
N ASN A 515 -1.98 -6.15 0.71
CA ASN A 515 -2.34 -5.21 -0.34
C ASN A 515 -3.46 -4.26 0.16
N PRO A 516 -3.28 -2.92 0.09
CA PRO A 516 -4.24 -1.94 0.60
C PRO A 516 -5.69 -2.14 0.14
N THR A 517 -5.91 -2.62 -1.09
CA THR A 517 -7.25 -2.78 -1.67
C THR A 517 -8.01 -3.97 -1.04
N LYS A 518 -7.31 -5.07 -0.75
CA LYS A 518 -7.90 -6.27 -0.13
C LYS A 518 -8.27 -6.05 1.35
N PHE A 519 -7.54 -5.16 2.02
CA PHE A 519 -7.77 -4.83 3.43
C PHE A 519 -9.15 -4.19 3.68
N GLN A 520 -9.64 -3.37 2.75
CA GLN A 520 -10.95 -2.71 2.88
C GLN A 520 -12.13 -3.67 2.61
N GLU A 521 -11.96 -4.65 1.73
CA GLU A 521 -12.99 -5.66 1.43
C GLU A 521 -13.17 -6.66 2.59
N GLN A 522 -12.06 -7.06 3.23
CA GLN A 522 -12.09 -7.96 4.39
C GLN A 522 -12.75 -7.31 5.61
N GLN A 523 -12.53 -6.01 5.86
CA GLN A 523 -13.20 -5.30 6.96
C GLN A 523 -14.72 -5.21 6.77
N LYS A 524 -15.20 -5.00 5.53
CA LYS A 524 -16.65 -4.98 5.23
C LYS A 524 -17.31 -6.35 5.35
N ALA A 525 -16.57 -7.43 5.10
CA ALA A 525 -17.11 -8.78 5.21
C ALA A 525 -17.31 -9.23 6.68
N ILE A 526 -16.45 -8.75 7.59
CA ILE A 526 -16.47 -9.13 9.01
C ILE A 526 -17.64 -8.45 9.76
N GLU A 527 -18.04 -7.23 9.38
CA GLU A 527 -19.22 -6.56 9.97
C GLU A 527 -20.56 -7.26 9.67
N VAL A 528 -20.59 -8.19 8.72
CA VAL A 528 -21.81 -8.85 8.24
C VAL A 528 -22.01 -10.25 8.85
N SER A 529 -21.01 -10.81 9.54
CA SER A 529 -20.99 -12.24 9.94
C SER A 529 -21.24 -12.56 11.43
N ASP A 530 -21.54 -11.57 12.28
CA ASP A 530 -21.66 -11.73 13.74
C ASP A 530 -22.97 -12.40 14.25
N GLU A 531 -23.80 -12.97 13.37
CA GLU A 531 -24.99 -13.74 13.78
C GLU A 531 -24.89 -15.20 13.27
N VAL A 532 -24.54 -16.13 14.16
CA VAL A 532 -25.19 -17.44 14.41
C VAL A 532 -24.26 -18.31 15.27
N GLU A 533 -24.59 -18.38 16.56
CA GLU A 533 -23.99 -19.26 17.56
C GLU A 533 -24.69 -20.64 17.52
N SER A 534 -23.94 -21.74 17.45
CA SER A 534 -24.50 -23.06 17.77
C SER A 534 -23.50 -23.94 18.53
N ALA A 535 -24.01 -24.51 19.63
CA ALA A 535 -23.29 -25.10 20.74
C ALA A 535 -22.66 -26.49 20.43
N PRO A 536 -21.64 -26.92 21.21
CA PRO A 536 -20.85 -28.12 20.94
C PRO A 536 -21.38 -29.37 21.66
N GLU A 537 -21.22 -30.54 21.04
CA GLU A 537 -21.44 -31.85 21.65
C GLU A 537 -20.10 -32.47 22.10
N ALA A 538 -20.07 -33.03 23.32
CA ALA A 538 -18.88 -33.48 24.04
C ALA A 538 -18.52 -34.97 23.79
N ILE A 539 -17.22 -35.30 23.87
CA ILE A 539 -16.70 -36.67 24.14
C ILE A 539 -15.49 -36.56 25.08
N ALA A 540 -15.49 -37.37 26.13
CA ALA A 540 -14.52 -37.41 27.23
C ALA A 540 -13.26 -38.25 26.93
N VAL A 541 -12.12 -37.89 27.52
CA VAL A 541 -11.02 -38.81 27.86
C VAL A 541 -10.32 -38.33 29.15
N ASP A 542 -10.28 -39.22 30.14
CA ASP A 542 -9.49 -39.10 31.37
C ASP A 542 -8.00 -39.31 31.05
N GLU A 543 -7.17 -38.28 31.20
CA GLU A 543 -5.76 -38.36 31.59
C GLU A 543 -5.19 -36.93 31.75
N LEU A 544 -4.48 -36.69 32.85
CA LEU A 544 -3.71 -35.45 33.04
C LEU A 544 -2.65 -35.35 31.93
N PRO A 545 -2.56 -34.24 31.17
CA PRO A 545 -1.53 -34.07 30.16
C PRO A 545 -0.13 -34.29 30.76
N PRO A 546 0.81 -34.97 30.07
CA PRO A 546 2.15 -35.28 30.58
C PRO A 546 2.91 -34.07 31.15
N LEU A 547 2.66 -32.88 30.60
CA LEU A 547 3.24 -31.62 31.05
C LEU A 547 2.74 -31.19 32.44
N ALA A 548 1.47 -31.43 32.76
CA ALA A 548 0.90 -31.13 34.07
C ALA A 548 1.44 -32.08 35.16
N ALA A 549 1.67 -33.34 34.82
CA ALA A 549 2.31 -34.30 35.73
C ALA A 549 3.77 -33.90 36.04
N PHE A 550 4.55 -33.54 35.02
CA PHE A 550 5.95 -33.12 35.19
C PHE A 550 6.09 -31.82 36.00
N ILE A 551 5.26 -30.80 35.74
CA ILE A 551 5.29 -29.54 36.51
C ILE A 551 4.88 -29.78 37.97
N LYS A 552 3.92 -30.69 38.23
CA LYS A 552 3.60 -31.12 39.60
C LYS A 552 4.80 -31.74 40.31
N GLU A 553 5.57 -32.59 39.64
CA GLU A 553 6.79 -33.18 40.21
C GLU A 553 7.86 -32.12 40.51
N LEU A 554 8.14 -31.23 39.55
CA LEU A 554 9.09 -30.12 39.73
C LEU A 554 8.74 -29.20 40.90
N ARG A 555 7.44 -29.07 41.20
CA ARG A 555 6.92 -28.17 42.26
C ARG A 555 6.54 -28.90 43.55
N ALA A 556 6.57 -30.22 43.59
CA ALA A 556 6.07 -30.98 44.74
C ALA A 556 6.83 -30.62 46.03
N GLU A 557 8.14 -30.37 45.94
CA GLU A 557 8.98 -29.98 47.09
C GLU A 557 8.80 -28.51 47.47
N ASP A 558 8.69 -27.60 46.50
CA ASP A 558 8.44 -26.18 46.75
C ASP A 558 7.06 -25.94 47.38
N LEU A 559 6.01 -26.60 46.88
CA LEU A 559 4.65 -26.51 47.42
C LEU A 559 4.55 -27.06 48.85
N LYS A 560 5.28 -28.14 49.14
CA LYS A 560 5.41 -28.66 50.51
C LYS A 560 6.12 -27.65 51.42
N ARG A 561 7.24 -27.09 50.97
CA ARG A 561 7.98 -26.07 51.73
C ARG A 561 7.13 -24.82 52.01
N ILE A 562 6.39 -24.32 51.02
CA ILE A 562 5.52 -23.13 51.16
C ILE A 562 4.32 -23.42 52.10
N ALA A 563 3.82 -24.65 52.13
CA ALA A 563 2.84 -25.09 53.13
C ALA A 563 3.45 -25.15 54.55
N GLU A 564 4.71 -25.56 54.67
CA GLU A 564 5.46 -25.66 55.94
C GLU A 564 5.96 -24.32 56.48
N GLU A 565 6.29 -23.34 55.63
CA GLU A 565 6.78 -22.01 56.01
C GLU A 565 5.64 -21.06 56.42
N GLY A 566 4.46 -21.17 55.79
CA GLY A 566 3.25 -20.40 56.14
C GLY A 566 2.68 -20.72 57.53
N LEU A 567 3.28 -21.68 58.24
CA LEU A 567 2.96 -22.05 59.62
C LEU A 567 3.56 -21.13 60.69
N LYS A 568 4.41 -20.16 60.33
CA LYS A 568 5.26 -19.43 61.30
C LYS A 568 4.98 -17.93 61.53
N HIS A 569 3.95 -17.28 60.98
CA HIS A 569 3.75 -15.82 61.18
C HIS A 569 2.30 -15.34 61.46
N LEU A 570 2.16 -14.42 62.44
CA LEU A 570 1.00 -13.65 62.91
C LEU A 570 1.20 -12.16 62.53
N SER A 571 0.24 -11.21 62.42
CA SER A 571 -1.19 -11.06 62.74
C SER A 571 -1.69 -9.70 62.21
N GLN A 572 -2.97 -9.59 61.81
CA GLN A 572 -3.97 -8.51 62.08
C GLN A 572 -5.10 -8.59 61.03
N PHE A 573 -6.36 -8.43 61.49
CA PHE A 573 -7.58 -8.49 60.68
C PHE A 573 -8.37 -7.18 60.85
N GLU A 574 -8.77 -6.59 59.72
CA GLU A 574 -9.90 -5.67 59.61
C GLU A 574 -11.06 -6.39 58.90
N GLU A 575 -12.29 -6.09 59.32
CA GLU A 575 -13.52 -6.76 58.87
C GLU A 575 -13.99 -6.26 57.51
N HIS A 576 -14.15 -7.19 56.57
CA HIS A 576 -14.97 -7.05 55.36
C HIS A 576 -15.79 -8.33 55.17
N PRO A 577 -16.94 -8.27 54.46
CA PRO A 577 -17.99 -9.25 54.63
C PRO A 577 -17.64 -10.55 53.89
N ASP A 578 -17.33 -11.60 54.64
CA ASP A 578 -17.19 -12.97 54.14
C ASP A 578 -17.97 -13.95 55.02
N VAL A 579 -18.49 -15.01 54.39
CA VAL A 579 -19.42 -15.98 54.98
C VAL A 579 -18.71 -16.84 56.06
N GLN A 580 -19.33 -17.00 57.23
CA GLN A 580 -18.77 -17.75 58.37
C GLN A 580 -19.48 -19.10 58.55
N GLY A 581 -18.75 -20.14 58.99
CA GLY A 581 -19.31 -21.43 59.38
C GLY A 581 -18.98 -21.76 60.84
N SER A 582 -19.94 -22.30 61.57
CA SER A 582 -19.72 -22.89 62.90
C SER A 582 -20.40 -24.25 62.97
N PHE A 583 -19.77 -25.19 63.67
CA PHE A 583 -20.41 -26.46 64.01
C PHE A 583 -20.06 -26.85 65.44
N THR A 584 -21.03 -27.49 66.08
CA THR A 584 -20.97 -27.89 67.47
C THR A 584 -21.15 -29.40 67.57
N VAL A 585 -20.24 -30.06 68.27
CA VAL A 585 -20.23 -31.52 68.41
C VAL A 585 -20.87 -31.90 69.74
N THR A 586 -21.95 -32.68 69.70
CA THR A 586 -22.64 -33.22 70.89
C THR A 586 -23.11 -34.66 70.59
N GLU A 587 -23.06 -35.56 71.58
CA GLU A 587 -23.27 -37.01 71.44
C GLU A 587 -24.76 -37.43 71.26
N VAL A 588 -25.18 -38.07 70.13
CA VAL A 588 -26.57 -38.64 69.95
C VAL A 588 -26.69 -39.78 68.91
N HIS A 589 -27.47 -40.86 69.21
CA HIS A 589 -27.69 -42.21 68.57
C HIS A 589 -28.38 -42.32 67.16
N LYS A 590 -27.96 -43.33 66.36
CA LYS A 590 -28.14 -43.63 64.89
C LYS A 590 -29.48 -44.26 64.41
N HIS A 591 -29.80 -44.11 63.09
CA HIS A 591 -30.10 -45.21 62.12
C HIS A 591 -30.09 -44.77 60.61
N ASN A 592 -29.73 -45.68 59.69
CA ASN A 592 -29.40 -45.54 58.23
C ASN A 592 -30.57 -45.80 57.23
N ASP A 593 -30.44 -45.40 55.94
CA ASP A 593 -30.36 -46.29 54.73
C ASP A 593 -30.33 -45.60 53.33
N ASP A 594 -29.84 -46.37 52.33
CA ASP A 594 -29.34 -46.14 50.94
C ASP A 594 -30.34 -45.93 49.76
N GLY A 595 -29.85 -45.54 48.57
CA GLY A 595 -30.47 -45.89 47.25
C GLY A 595 -29.98 -45.15 45.98
N THR A 596 -29.84 -45.86 44.84
CA THR A 596 -28.94 -45.65 43.64
C THR A 596 -29.61 -45.57 42.23
N SER A 597 -28.79 -45.33 41.17
CA SER A 597 -28.86 -45.79 39.72
C SER A 597 -29.40 -44.77 38.66
N ASP A 598 -29.18 -44.81 37.32
CA ASP A 598 -28.29 -45.51 36.35
C ASP A 598 -28.49 -44.98 34.88
N ILE A 599 -27.37 -44.85 34.13
CA ILE A 599 -26.99 -45.06 32.68
C ILE A 599 -27.92 -44.97 31.41
N HIS A 600 -27.34 -44.38 30.30
CA HIS A 600 -27.04 -44.95 28.93
C HIS A 600 -27.49 -44.25 27.59
N LYS A 601 -26.47 -43.88 26.77
CA LYS A 601 -26.14 -44.08 25.31
C LYS A 601 -27.14 -43.84 24.12
N HIS A 602 -26.69 -43.13 23.06
CA HIS A 602 -26.31 -43.69 21.73
C HIS A 602 -25.75 -42.67 20.70
N LEU A 603 -24.88 -43.15 19.79
CA LEU A 603 -24.12 -42.44 18.74
C LEU A 603 -24.56 -42.88 17.33
N ARG A 604 -24.44 -42.01 16.31
CA ARG A 604 -24.27 -42.40 14.89
C ARG A 604 -23.59 -41.29 14.06
N THR A 605 -22.62 -41.68 13.25
CA THR A 605 -21.76 -40.86 12.37
C THR A 605 -22.23 -40.83 10.91
N LYS A 606 -21.89 -39.75 10.18
CA LYS A 606 -21.76 -39.73 8.71
C LYS A 606 -20.77 -38.64 8.27
N GLY A 607 -19.80 -39.00 7.43
CA GLY A 607 -18.80 -38.09 6.85
C GLY A 607 -19.24 -37.44 5.54
N SER A 608 -18.53 -36.37 5.16
CA SER A 608 -18.53 -35.79 3.83
C SER A 608 -17.16 -35.19 3.51
N THR A 609 -16.61 -35.63 2.39
CA THR A 609 -15.38 -35.17 1.72
C THR A 609 -15.68 -33.94 0.86
N GLY A 610 -15.01 -32.82 1.11
CA GLY A 610 -15.08 -31.59 0.28
C GLY A 610 -13.72 -31.22 -0.28
N LYS A 611 -13.63 -31.16 -1.62
CA LYS A 611 -12.45 -30.87 -2.44
C LYS A 611 -12.00 -29.41 -2.29
N ALA A 612 -10.68 -29.19 -2.23
CA ALA A 612 -10.05 -27.87 -2.28
C ALA A 612 -10.00 -27.33 -3.72
N THR A 613 -10.31 -26.05 -3.88
CA THR A 613 -10.11 -25.27 -5.11
C THR A 613 -9.03 -24.24 -4.83
N ILE A 614 -7.95 -24.28 -5.61
CA ILE A 614 -6.83 -23.33 -5.55
C ILE A 614 -7.05 -22.29 -6.65
N THR A 615 -7.04 -21.02 -6.29
CA THR A 615 -7.05 -19.91 -7.26
C THR A 615 -5.84 -19.02 -7.00
N THR A 616 -5.01 -18.86 -8.03
CA THR A 616 -3.84 -17.99 -8.03
C THR A 616 -4.18 -16.70 -8.76
N SER A 617 -3.77 -15.54 -8.23
CA SER A 617 -3.73 -14.28 -8.98
C SER A 617 -2.48 -13.51 -8.59
N THR A 618 -1.52 -13.42 -9.51
CA THR A 618 -0.49 -12.37 -9.55
C THR A 618 -1.12 -11.10 -10.09
N GLU A 619 -0.81 -9.93 -9.55
CA GLU A 619 -0.62 -8.71 -10.35
C GLU A 619 0.14 -7.64 -9.53
N LEU A 620 1.31 -7.25 -10.07
CA LEU A 620 1.93 -5.94 -9.97
C LEU A 620 1.35 -5.13 -11.13
N MET A 621 0.29 -4.35 -10.92
CA MET A 621 -0.26 -3.47 -11.96
C MET A 621 -0.43 -2.05 -11.44
N LEU A 622 0.08 -1.12 -12.24
CA LEU A 622 -0.25 0.30 -12.24
C LEU A 622 -1.78 0.44 -12.33
N ASN A 623 -2.40 0.93 -11.26
CA ASN A 623 -3.78 1.39 -11.33
C ASN A 623 -3.81 2.75 -12.02
N TYR A 624 -3.96 2.76 -13.34
CA TYR A 624 -4.77 3.82 -13.94
C TYR A 624 -6.21 3.48 -13.59
N VAL A 625 -6.88 4.32 -12.79
CA VAL A 625 -8.33 4.26 -12.72
C VAL A 625 -8.82 4.51 -14.14
N GLN A 626 -9.36 3.48 -14.79
CA GLN A 626 -10.06 3.65 -16.06
C GLN A 626 -11.24 4.57 -15.75
N GLY A 627 -11.10 5.85 -16.07
CA GLY A 627 -12.23 6.76 -16.09
C GLY A 627 -13.18 6.22 -17.14
N GLU A 628 -14.31 5.66 -16.74
CA GLU A 628 -15.43 5.42 -17.63
C GLU A 628 -16.06 6.79 -17.95
N LEU A 629 -15.39 7.58 -18.78
CA LEU A 629 -15.86 8.89 -19.19
C LEU A 629 -15.65 9.00 -20.69
N VAL A 630 -16.68 8.55 -21.41
CA VAL A 630 -16.87 8.60 -22.87
C VAL A 630 -15.98 7.60 -23.63
N LYS A 631 -16.59 6.66 -24.37
CA LYS A 631 -15.88 5.91 -25.42
C LYS A 631 -15.76 6.86 -26.63
N PRO A 632 -14.58 7.43 -26.93
CA PRO A 632 -14.43 8.28 -28.09
C PRO A 632 -14.63 7.43 -29.36
N GLU A 633 -15.40 7.93 -30.33
CA GLU A 633 -15.41 7.40 -31.68
C GLU A 633 -14.70 8.39 -32.60
N GLY A 634 -13.58 7.97 -33.21
CA GLY A 634 -12.84 8.77 -34.19
C GLY A 634 -11.93 9.84 -33.57
N LYS A 635 -12.12 11.11 -33.96
CA LYS A 635 -11.15 12.21 -33.73
C LYS A 635 -11.12 12.62 -32.25
N PHE A 636 -9.92 12.93 -31.77
CA PHE A 636 -9.67 13.45 -30.42
C PHE A 636 -8.75 14.69 -30.48
N ARG A 637 -8.96 15.64 -29.57
CA ARG A 637 -8.12 16.83 -29.42
C ARG A 637 -7.90 17.15 -27.95
N ALA A 638 -6.67 17.48 -27.58
CA ALA A 638 -6.33 17.94 -26.24
C ALA A 638 -5.81 19.38 -26.31
N LEU A 639 -6.27 20.23 -25.40
CA LEU A 639 -5.79 21.59 -25.16
C LEU A 639 -5.52 21.76 -23.65
N GLN A 640 -4.99 22.90 -23.27
CA GLN A 640 -4.74 23.25 -21.86
C GLN A 640 -5.42 24.59 -21.54
N ALA A 641 -6.08 24.66 -20.38
CA ALA A 641 -6.57 25.92 -19.82
C ALA A 641 -5.41 26.76 -19.27
N SER A 642 -5.68 28.05 -19.01
CA SER A 642 -4.65 29.01 -18.57
C SER A 642 -4.00 28.70 -17.22
N ASP A 643 -4.64 27.86 -16.40
CA ASP A 643 -4.11 27.40 -15.11
C ASP A 643 -3.33 26.08 -15.21
N GLY A 644 -3.17 25.54 -16.42
CA GLY A 644 -2.45 24.30 -16.68
C GLY A 644 -3.32 23.04 -16.69
N THR A 645 -4.62 23.14 -16.40
CA THR A 645 -5.52 21.96 -16.42
C THR A 645 -5.80 21.48 -17.85
N ALA A 646 -5.89 20.16 -18.03
CA ALA A 646 -6.16 19.55 -19.34
C ALA A 646 -7.63 19.67 -19.77
N LEU A 647 -7.85 19.94 -21.06
CA LEU A 647 -9.16 19.94 -21.72
C LEU A 647 -9.13 18.97 -22.88
N LEU A 648 -9.94 17.91 -22.82
CA LEU A 648 -9.98 16.86 -23.82
C LEU A 648 -11.31 16.87 -24.57
N PHE A 649 -11.30 16.97 -25.89
CA PHE A 649 -12.49 17.10 -26.73
C PHE A 649 -12.69 15.85 -27.59
N THR A 650 -13.93 15.36 -27.65
CA THR A 650 -14.30 14.19 -28.44
C THR A 650 -15.79 14.20 -28.81
N ILE A 651 -16.13 13.50 -29.89
CA ILE A 651 -17.52 13.14 -30.21
C ILE A 651 -17.72 11.69 -29.75
N ASP A 652 -18.80 11.45 -29.00
CA ASP A 652 -19.16 10.11 -28.56
C ASP A 652 -19.97 9.33 -29.62
N SER A 653 -20.21 8.05 -29.36
CA SER A 653 -21.02 7.18 -30.23
C SER A 653 -22.47 7.62 -30.42
N SER A 654 -22.95 8.58 -29.62
CA SER A 654 -24.27 9.19 -29.76
C SER A 654 -24.23 10.50 -30.57
N GLY A 655 -23.08 10.86 -31.15
CA GLY A 655 -22.91 12.07 -31.94
C GLY A 655 -22.92 13.35 -31.09
N VAL A 656 -22.56 13.25 -29.80
CA VAL A 656 -22.47 14.40 -28.89
C VAL A 656 -21.01 14.83 -28.76
N LEU A 657 -20.73 16.10 -29.06
CA LEU A 657 -19.45 16.73 -28.74
C LEU A 657 -19.37 17.01 -27.24
N ASN A 658 -18.38 16.40 -26.60
CA ASN A 658 -18.08 16.51 -25.18
C ASN A 658 -16.70 17.15 -24.95
N VAL A 659 -16.55 17.83 -23.83
CA VAL A 659 -15.25 18.17 -23.24
C VAL A 659 -15.07 17.45 -21.91
N ILE A 660 -13.91 16.85 -21.71
CA ILE A 660 -13.49 16.18 -20.48
C ILE A 660 -12.42 17.06 -19.85
N GLU A 661 -12.77 17.67 -18.72
CA GLU A 661 -11.97 18.64 -17.99
C GLU A 661 -11.25 17.95 -16.84
N GLU A 662 -9.97 18.26 -16.66
CA GLU A 662 -9.24 17.92 -15.43
C GLU A 662 -9.76 18.80 -14.28
N THR A 663 -10.10 18.19 -13.15
CA THR A 663 -10.60 18.87 -11.96
C THR A 663 -9.81 18.47 -10.73
N VAL A 664 -9.31 19.46 -9.99
CA VAL A 664 -8.57 19.22 -8.75
C VAL A 664 -9.58 19.05 -7.61
N ALA A 665 -9.63 17.86 -7.01
CA ALA A 665 -10.40 17.55 -5.80
C ALA A 665 -11.93 17.77 -5.86
N GLN A 666 -12.53 17.85 -7.06
CA GLN A 666 -13.99 18.01 -7.22
C GLN A 666 -14.71 16.71 -7.56
N THR A 667 -14.04 15.75 -8.20
CA THR A 667 -14.61 14.43 -8.54
C THR A 667 -13.71 13.31 -8.05
N GLN A 668 -14.28 12.13 -7.81
CA GLN A 668 -13.55 10.94 -7.38
C GLN A 668 -12.49 10.48 -8.41
N THR A 669 -12.70 10.79 -9.69
CA THR A 669 -11.80 10.45 -10.79
C THR A 669 -10.80 11.55 -11.13
N GLY A 670 -10.98 12.77 -10.61
CA GLY A 670 -10.23 13.94 -11.05
C GLY A 670 -10.62 14.48 -12.43
N TRP A 671 -11.66 13.92 -13.07
CA TRP A 671 -12.15 14.34 -14.38
C TRP A 671 -13.64 14.65 -14.36
N ARG A 672 -14.08 15.58 -15.21
CA ARG A 672 -15.49 15.93 -15.42
C ARG A 672 -15.79 15.99 -16.92
N ALA A 673 -16.77 15.23 -17.41
CA ALA A 673 -17.27 15.38 -18.77
C ALA A 673 -18.46 16.35 -18.82
N THR A 674 -18.44 17.24 -19.80
CA THR A 674 -19.47 18.26 -20.04
C THR A 674 -19.93 18.18 -21.50
N ASP A 675 -21.23 18.01 -21.71
CA ASP A 675 -21.87 18.05 -23.03
C ASP A 675 -21.90 19.49 -23.57
N MET A 676 -21.36 19.68 -24.77
CA MET A 676 -21.23 20.99 -25.40
C MET A 676 -22.21 21.24 -26.55
N SER A 677 -22.93 20.21 -27.02
CA SER A 677 -23.60 20.25 -28.33
C SER A 677 -25.08 19.86 -28.29
N SER A 678 -25.53 18.96 -27.41
CA SER A 678 -26.90 18.44 -27.46
C SER A 678 -27.95 19.54 -27.35
N LYS A 679 -27.68 20.56 -26.51
CA LYS A 679 -28.58 21.70 -26.36
C LYS A 679 -28.75 22.48 -27.67
N VAL A 680 -27.66 22.88 -28.32
CA VAL A 680 -27.75 23.66 -29.56
C VAL A 680 -28.32 22.83 -30.72
N ILE A 681 -27.99 21.52 -30.76
CA ILE A 681 -28.52 20.60 -31.77
C ILE A 681 -30.03 20.50 -31.62
N LYS A 682 -30.53 20.24 -30.40
CA LYS A 682 -31.96 20.17 -30.11
C LYS A 682 -32.71 21.47 -30.36
N ASP A 683 -32.09 22.61 -30.05
CA ASP A 683 -32.73 23.93 -30.19
C ASP A 683 -32.80 24.40 -31.65
N ARG A 684 -31.93 23.93 -32.55
CA ARG A 684 -31.79 24.45 -33.93
C ARG A 684 -32.07 23.47 -35.05
N PHE A 685 -32.01 22.16 -34.78
CA PHE A 685 -32.15 21.12 -35.80
C PHE A 685 -33.30 20.16 -35.48
N PRO A 686 -33.91 19.51 -36.49
CA PRO A 686 -34.91 18.48 -36.27
C PRO A 686 -34.34 17.28 -35.51
N SER A 687 -35.23 16.45 -34.97
CA SER A 687 -34.85 15.21 -34.28
C SER A 687 -34.01 14.29 -35.18
N GLY A 688 -32.90 13.78 -34.65
CA GLY A 688 -31.98 12.89 -35.38
C GLY A 688 -30.73 13.58 -35.94
N ALA A 689 -30.58 14.89 -35.75
CA ALA A 689 -29.33 15.59 -36.06
C ALA A 689 -28.22 15.24 -35.06
N MET A 690 -26.98 15.11 -35.54
CA MET A 690 -25.81 14.69 -34.75
C MET A 690 -24.55 15.46 -35.16
N ALA A 691 -23.60 15.63 -34.24
CA ALA A 691 -22.28 16.15 -34.58
C ALA A 691 -21.48 15.09 -35.34
N MET A 692 -20.80 15.47 -36.43
CA MET A 692 -20.05 14.54 -37.29
C MET A 692 -18.54 14.76 -37.26
N GLN A 693 -18.11 16.01 -37.34
CA GLN A 693 -16.71 16.41 -37.30
C GLN A 693 -16.55 17.57 -36.35
N PHE A 694 -15.36 17.69 -35.76
CA PHE A 694 -15.00 18.86 -34.97
C PHE A 694 -13.53 19.19 -35.11
N ASP A 695 -13.17 20.42 -34.78
CA ASP A 695 -11.79 20.79 -34.46
C ASP A 695 -11.79 21.83 -33.35
N VAL A 696 -10.69 21.84 -32.59
CA VAL A 696 -10.46 22.84 -31.56
C VAL A 696 -9.06 23.40 -31.72
N GLY A 697 -8.91 24.69 -31.49
CA GLY A 697 -7.66 25.41 -31.70
C GLY A 697 -7.45 26.46 -30.63
N GLN A 698 -6.23 26.55 -30.14
CA GLN A 698 -5.81 27.57 -29.18
C GLN A 698 -4.98 28.63 -29.91
N SER A 699 -5.44 29.87 -29.88
CA SER A 699 -4.84 30.97 -30.64
C SER A 699 -3.61 31.51 -29.94
N VAL A 700 -2.44 31.36 -30.57
CA VAL A 700 -1.21 31.98 -30.05
C VAL A 700 -1.28 33.50 -30.26
N MET A 701 -1.90 33.95 -31.36
CA MET A 701 -1.95 35.38 -31.70
C MET A 701 -2.92 36.18 -30.82
N ASN A 702 -3.94 35.55 -30.23
CA ASN A 702 -5.01 36.20 -29.47
C ASN A 702 -5.12 35.64 -28.04
N GLY A 703 -4.04 35.80 -27.25
CA GLY A 703 -4.05 35.54 -25.81
C GLY A 703 -4.46 34.12 -25.40
N TYR A 704 -4.09 33.11 -26.19
CA TYR A 704 -4.43 31.70 -25.96
C TYR A 704 -5.94 31.40 -25.97
N THR A 705 -6.76 32.26 -26.58
CA THR A 705 -8.21 32.01 -26.70
C THR A 705 -8.50 30.69 -27.41
N ILE A 706 -9.52 29.97 -26.94
CA ILE A 706 -9.90 28.65 -27.44
C ILE A 706 -11.04 28.80 -28.43
N SER A 707 -10.94 28.16 -29.58
CA SER A 707 -11.98 28.15 -30.62
C SER A 707 -12.43 26.74 -30.91
N LEU A 708 -13.75 26.59 -31.05
CA LEU A 708 -14.42 25.32 -31.28
C LEU A 708 -15.17 25.42 -32.59
N VAL A 709 -15.05 24.36 -33.39
CA VAL A 709 -15.80 24.22 -34.63
C VAL A 709 -16.37 22.83 -34.68
N MET A 710 -17.65 22.71 -35.05
CA MET A 710 -18.28 21.41 -35.28
C MET A 710 -19.17 21.45 -36.51
N SER A 711 -19.26 20.32 -37.21
CA SER A 711 -20.30 20.08 -38.21
C SER A 711 -21.44 19.28 -37.60
N VAL A 712 -22.67 19.67 -37.88
CA VAL A 712 -23.88 18.95 -37.47
C VAL A 712 -24.62 18.47 -38.71
N ARG A 713 -24.84 17.16 -38.82
CA ARG A 713 -25.59 16.56 -39.92
C ARG A 713 -27.06 16.52 -39.59
N SER A 714 -27.88 17.04 -40.51
CA SER A 714 -29.33 16.98 -40.43
C SER A 714 -29.89 16.72 -41.82
N ASN A 715 -30.79 15.74 -41.95
CA ASN A 715 -31.38 15.34 -43.24
C ASN A 715 -30.33 15.06 -44.34
N GLY A 716 -29.18 14.49 -43.96
CA GLY A 716 -28.13 14.12 -44.89
C GLY A 716 -27.17 15.24 -45.33
N SER A 717 -27.32 16.47 -44.82
CA SER A 717 -26.38 17.58 -45.09
C SER A 717 -25.81 18.18 -43.80
N ASP A 718 -24.56 18.62 -43.86
CA ASP A 718 -23.84 19.20 -42.73
C ASP A 718 -24.00 20.72 -42.66
N THR A 719 -24.14 21.25 -41.45
CA THR A 719 -24.09 22.68 -41.14
C THR A 719 -22.91 22.96 -40.20
N LEU A 720 -22.11 23.97 -40.51
CA LEU A 720 -20.95 24.36 -39.70
C LEU A 720 -21.37 25.29 -38.55
N LEU A 721 -20.92 24.99 -37.33
CA LEU A 721 -21.17 25.77 -36.13
C LEU A 721 -19.84 26.17 -35.50
N LEU A 722 -19.73 27.44 -35.12
CA LEU A 722 -18.50 28.05 -34.59
C LEU A 722 -18.76 28.63 -33.20
N SER A 723 -17.85 28.38 -32.26
CA SER A 723 -17.71 29.13 -31.00
C SER A 723 -16.28 29.63 -30.94
N LEU A 724 -16.06 30.88 -31.33
CA LEU A 724 -14.72 31.46 -31.50
C LEU A 724 -14.33 32.31 -30.30
N ARG A 725 -13.01 32.46 -30.07
CA ARG A 725 -12.43 33.37 -29.08
C ARG A 725 -12.94 33.15 -27.64
N ASN A 726 -13.18 31.90 -27.25
CA ASN A 726 -13.56 31.57 -25.88
C ASN A 726 -12.37 31.81 -24.93
N SER A 727 -12.67 32.19 -23.68
CA SER A 727 -11.65 32.45 -22.66
C SER A 727 -10.82 31.20 -22.37
N PRO A 728 -9.48 31.27 -22.26
CA PRO A 728 -8.67 30.12 -21.86
C PRO A 728 -8.81 29.75 -20.38
N SER A 729 -9.53 30.56 -19.59
CA SER A 729 -9.68 30.31 -18.16
C SER A 729 -10.53 29.07 -17.88
N SER A 730 -10.05 28.21 -16.98
CA SER A 730 -10.72 27.00 -16.49
C SER A 730 -12.03 27.26 -15.75
N THR A 731 -12.28 28.49 -15.30
CA THR A 731 -13.51 28.89 -14.59
C THR A 731 -14.57 29.50 -15.51
N SER A 732 -14.34 29.51 -16.82
CA SER A 732 -15.20 30.22 -17.74
C SER A 732 -16.51 29.48 -18.04
N GLU A 733 -17.62 30.23 -18.07
CA GLU A 733 -18.96 29.65 -18.27
C GLU A 733 -19.17 29.03 -19.66
N TRP A 734 -18.33 29.37 -20.65
CA TRP A 734 -18.50 28.87 -22.03
C TRP A 734 -18.38 27.35 -22.13
N ILE A 735 -17.68 26.69 -21.21
CA ILE A 735 -17.56 25.22 -21.20
C ILE A 735 -18.94 24.58 -21.05
N SER A 736 -19.75 25.13 -20.13
CA SER A 736 -21.12 24.67 -19.89
C SER A 736 -22.15 25.25 -20.89
N LYS A 737 -21.82 26.38 -21.52
CA LYS A 737 -22.72 27.16 -22.39
C LYS A 737 -21.95 27.82 -23.55
N PRO A 738 -21.41 27.03 -24.49
CA PRO A 738 -20.66 27.58 -25.62
C PRO A 738 -21.57 28.44 -26.51
N TYR A 739 -21.03 29.55 -27.03
CA TYR A 739 -21.76 30.43 -27.94
C TYR A 739 -21.62 29.93 -29.38
N TRP A 740 -22.55 29.07 -29.79
CA TRP A 740 -22.57 28.54 -31.15
C TRP A 740 -23.22 29.50 -32.15
N ARG A 741 -22.49 29.84 -33.20
CA ARG A 741 -22.98 30.57 -34.38
C ARG A 741 -23.00 29.64 -35.60
N SER A 742 -24.14 29.57 -36.29
CA SER A 742 -24.27 28.80 -37.53
C SER A 742 -23.66 29.57 -38.70
N ILE A 743 -22.91 28.88 -39.56
CA ILE A 743 -22.42 29.37 -40.85
C ILE A 743 -22.92 28.39 -41.92
N PRO A 744 -24.10 28.67 -42.51
CA PRO A 744 -24.60 27.88 -43.63
C PRO A 744 -23.62 27.92 -44.80
N PHE A 745 -23.68 26.91 -45.66
CA PHE A 745 -22.90 26.89 -46.88
C PHE A 745 -23.52 27.80 -47.93
N ASP A 746 -22.70 28.66 -48.52
CA ASP A 746 -23.10 29.69 -49.46
C ASP A 746 -22.11 29.83 -50.63
N ALA A 747 -21.25 28.83 -50.84
CA ALA A 747 -20.24 28.89 -51.90
C ALA A 747 -20.87 28.86 -53.29
N GLU A 748 -20.37 29.69 -54.19
CA GLU A 748 -20.75 29.66 -55.60
C GLU A 748 -20.37 28.33 -56.25
N ASN A 749 -21.30 27.71 -56.98
CA ASN A 749 -21.12 26.43 -57.70
C ASN A 749 -20.71 25.24 -56.80
N GLY A 750 -21.08 25.26 -55.52
CA GLY A 750 -20.89 24.12 -54.62
C GLY A 750 -21.93 23.00 -54.78
N PRO A 751 -21.74 21.85 -54.11
CA PRO A 751 -22.71 20.74 -54.15
C PRO A 751 -24.00 21.08 -53.38
N ASP A 752 -25.12 20.46 -53.79
CA ASP A 752 -26.43 20.63 -53.14
C ASP A 752 -26.48 20.03 -51.72
N THR A 753 -25.61 19.04 -51.44
CA THR A 753 -25.53 18.34 -50.15
C THR A 753 -24.08 18.24 -49.72
N ILE A 754 -23.81 18.57 -48.47
CA ILE A 754 -22.44 18.79 -47.98
C ILE A 754 -22.12 17.77 -46.92
N HIS A 755 -21.05 17.01 -47.15
CA HIS A 755 -20.49 16.09 -46.17
C HIS A 755 -19.08 16.57 -45.84
N ILE A 756 -18.92 17.15 -44.65
CA ILE A 756 -17.64 17.67 -44.15
C ILE A 756 -16.82 16.48 -43.63
N THR A 757 -15.62 16.32 -44.15
CA THR A 757 -14.69 15.23 -43.79
C THR A 757 -13.57 15.70 -42.87
N ASN A 758 -13.09 16.94 -43.04
CA ASN A 758 -12.10 17.54 -42.15
C ASN A 758 -12.37 19.02 -41.89
N ILE A 759 -11.97 19.47 -40.70
CA ILE A 759 -12.07 20.85 -40.22
C ILE A 759 -10.72 21.25 -39.66
N TYR A 760 -10.25 22.44 -40.02
CA TYR A 760 -9.01 23.03 -39.54
C TYR A 760 -9.22 24.48 -39.15
N ILE A 761 -8.71 24.87 -37.98
CA ILE A 761 -8.74 26.25 -37.51
C ILE A 761 -7.43 26.95 -37.87
N SER A 762 -7.54 28.11 -38.49
CA SER A 762 -6.43 28.95 -38.93
C SER A 762 -6.56 30.35 -38.32
N GLU A 763 -5.42 31.02 -38.14
CA GLU A 763 -5.38 32.41 -37.72
C GLU A 763 -4.43 33.25 -38.59
N THR A 764 -4.56 34.57 -38.48
CA THR A 764 -3.63 35.55 -39.05
C THR A 764 -2.78 36.19 -37.97
N ASP A 765 -1.74 36.91 -38.36
CA ASP A 765 -0.95 37.71 -37.42
C ASP A 765 -1.76 38.87 -36.79
N GLN A 766 -2.79 39.34 -37.48
CA GLN A 766 -3.79 40.30 -37.01
C GLN A 766 -4.93 39.68 -36.18
N GLN A 767 -4.73 38.48 -35.60
CA GLN A 767 -5.69 37.84 -34.67
C GLN A 767 -7.05 37.47 -35.28
N GLN A 768 -7.14 37.41 -36.62
CA GLN A 768 -8.33 37.02 -37.34
C GLN A 768 -8.35 35.49 -37.52
N GLN A 769 -9.51 34.87 -37.33
CA GLN A 769 -9.65 33.41 -37.48
C GLN A 769 -10.43 33.04 -38.74
N TYR A 770 -9.92 32.04 -39.44
CA TYR A 770 -10.54 31.43 -40.62
C TYR A 770 -10.67 29.93 -40.38
N ILE A 771 -11.67 29.29 -40.99
CA ILE A 771 -11.84 27.85 -40.93
C ILE A 771 -11.57 27.27 -42.30
N MET A 772 -10.71 26.26 -42.40
CA MET A 772 -10.60 25.45 -43.62
C MET A 772 -11.42 24.17 -43.44
N VAL A 773 -12.18 23.80 -44.46
CA VAL A 773 -13.11 22.68 -44.41
C VAL A 773 -12.96 21.87 -45.68
N ASP A 774 -12.77 20.58 -45.51
CA ASP A 774 -12.75 19.62 -46.60
C ASP A 774 -14.12 18.95 -46.68
N ILE A 775 -14.65 18.88 -47.91
CA ILE A 775 -15.94 18.27 -48.19
C ILE A 775 -15.82 17.22 -49.29
N LEU A 776 -16.69 16.22 -49.28
CA LEU A 776 -16.87 15.34 -50.43
C LEU A 776 -17.49 16.13 -51.59
N ARG A 777 -16.87 16.05 -52.78
CA ARG A 777 -17.42 16.65 -54.01
C ARG A 777 -18.77 16.05 -54.38
N ASP A 778 -18.87 14.74 -54.22
CA ASP A 778 -20.09 13.97 -54.39
C ASP A 778 -20.12 12.90 -53.29
N PRO A 779 -20.96 13.07 -52.25
CA PRO A 779 -21.11 12.09 -51.19
C PRO A 779 -21.55 10.70 -51.68
N GLY A 780 -22.26 10.62 -52.81
CA GLY A 780 -22.73 9.38 -53.41
C GLY A 780 -21.69 8.65 -54.26
N SER A 781 -20.58 9.32 -54.61
CA SER A 781 -19.52 8.74 -55.42
C SER A 781 -18.67 7.74 -54.62
N GLU A 782 -18.21 6.67 -55.29
CA GLU A 782 -17.24 5.72 -54.75
C GLU A 782 -15.82 6.31 -54.66
N LEU A 783 -15.48 7.26 -55.54
CA LEU A 783 -14.14 7.88 -55.62
C LEU A 783 -13.83 8.82 -54.45
N LYS A 784 -14.81 9.12 -53.57
CA LYS A 784 -14.69 9.98 -52.37
C LYS A 784 -13.76 11.20 -52.54
N ALA A 785 -13.83 11.84 -53.70
CA ALA A 785 -12.95 12.96 -54.05
C ALA A 785 -13.24 14.20 -53.19
N THR A 786 -12.19 14.86 -52.74
CA THR A 786 -12.29 15.97 -51.78
C THR A 786 -12.16 17.34 -52.45
N SER A 787 -12.93 18.31 -51.98
CA SER A 787 -12.73 19.74 -52.24
C SER A 787 -12.49 20.49 -50.93
N ARG A 788 -11.60 21.48 -50.96
CA ARG A 788 -11.29 22.33 -49.80
C ARG A 788 -11.93 23.71 -49.94
N TYR A 789 -12.50 24.21 -48.85
CA TYR A 789 -13.08 25.55 -48.74
C TYR A 789 -12.42 26.30 -47.59
N VAL A 790 -12.30 27.62 -47.77
CA VAL A 790 -11.97 28.55 -46.69
C VAL A 790 -13.25 29.29 -46.32
N VAL A 791 -13.56 29.29 -45.04
CA VAL A 791 -14.71 29.97 -44.44
C VAL A 791 -14.21 31.20 -43.72
N ASP A 792 -14.70 32.36 -44.14
CA ASP A 792 -14.55 33.62 -43.44
C ASP A 792 -15.79 33.88 -42.56
N PRO A 793 -15.70 33.69 -41.23
CA PRO A 793 -16.80 33.96 -40.33
C PRO A 793 -17.08 35.45 -40.15
N PHE A 794 -16.32 36.35 -40.77
CA PHE A 794 -16.52 37.79 -40.65
C PHE A 794 -16.75 38.46 -42.01
N SER A 795 -17.04 37.66 -43.04
CA SER A 795 -17.32 38.15 -44.39
C SER A 795 -18.44 39.19 -44.39
N SER A 796 -18.18 40.32 -45.05
CA SER A 796 -19.15 41.38 -45.32
C SER A 796 -19.69 41.34 -46.75
N SER A 797 -19.16 40.45 -47.61
CA SER A 797 -19.57 40.32 -49.01
C SER A 797 -20.89 39.56 -49.18
N GLY A 798 -21.37 38.89 -48.13
CA GLY A 798 -22.53 37.99 -48.16
C GLY A 798 -22.22 36.55 -48.55
N VAL A 799 -20.96 36.24 -48.91
CA VAL A 799 -20.46 34.87 -49.14
C VAL A 799 -19.36 34.57 -48.14
N SER A 800 -19.55 33.56 -47.31
CA SER A 800 -18.60 33.10 -46.28
C SER A 800 -17.69 31.98 -46.78
N TRP A 801 -18.16 31.12 -47.68
CA TRP A 801 -17.42 29.96 -48.16
C TRP A 801 -16.78 30.21 -49.53
N THR A 802 -15.45 30.11 -49.59
CA THR A 802 -14.68 30.27 -50.83
C THR A 802 -13.93 28.98 -51.16
N ALA A 803 -14.17 28.42 -52.34
CA ALA A 803 -13.45 27.23 -52.80
C ALA A 803 -11.95 27.51 -52.96
N ARG A 804 -11.11 26.52 -52.59
CA ARG A 804 -9.67 26.55 -52.79
C ARG A 804 -9.21 25.30 -53.54
N THR A 805 -8.38 25.53 -54.55
CA THR A 805 -7.74 24.44 -55.30
C THR A 805 -6.77 23.71 -54.40
N LEU A 806 -6.96 22.40 -54.25
CA LEU A 806 -5.97 21.55 -53.60
C LEU A 806 -4.70 21.47 -54.45
N PRO A 807 -3.51 21.34 -53.83
CA PRO A 807 -2.25 21.27 -54.57
C PRO A 807 -2.16 20.04 -55.48
N PHE A 808 -2.96 19.01 -55.18
CA PHE A 808 -3.12 17.78 -55.95
C PHE A 808 -4.43 17.08 -55.55
N GLU A 809 -4.94 16.18 -56.38
CA GLU A 809 -6.16 15.41 -56.11
C GLU A 809 -5.99 14.46 -54.92
N VAL A 810 -6.97 14.42 -54.01
CA VAL A 810 -6.99 13.53 -52.84
C VAL A 810 -8.39 12.96 -52.60
N GLU A 811 -8.42 11.77 -52.00
CA GLU A 811 -9.64 11.04 -51.64
C GLU A 811 -9.75 10.96 -50.12
N GLU A 812 -10.96 10.93 -49.58
CA GLU A 812 -11.19 10.77 -48.15
C GLU A 812 -10.40 9.58 -47.57
N GLY A 813 -9.65 9.83 -46.49
CA GLY A 813 -8.84 8.80 -45.81
C GLY A 813 -7.46 8.52 -46.43
N THR A 814 -7.13 9.07 -47.60
CA THR A 814 -5.83 8.82 -48.27
C THR A 814 -4.81 9.95 -48.11
N TYR A 815 -5.12 10.99 -47.33
CA TYR A 815 -4.28 12.16 -47.15
C TYR A 815 -4.37 12.69 -45.73
N GLN A 816 -3.41 13.55 -45.37
CA GLN A 816 -3.40 14.28 -44.12
C GLN A 816 -3.16 15.75 -44.35
N SER A 817 -3.63 16.58 -43.43
CA SER A 817 -3.32 18.01 -43.44
C SER A 817 -3.16 18.55 -42.03
N CYS A 818 -2.28 19.53 -41.88
CA CYS A 818 -2.15 20.33 -40.66
C CYS A 818 -1.93 21.80 -41.04
N VAL A 819 -2.36 22.72 -40.18
CA VAL A 819 -2.23 24.17 -40.40
C VAL A 819 -0.87 24.63 -39.89
N GLY A 820 -0.25 25.58 -40.56
CA GLY A 820 0.90 26.29 -39.99
C GLY A 820 1.27 27.53 -40.77
N ARG A 821 2.41 28.14 -40.42
CA ARG A 821 2.83 29.44 -40.93
C ARG A 821 4.33 29.44 -41.16
N VAL A 822 4.71 29.68 -42.41
CA VAL A 822 6.10 29.82 -42.82
C VAL A 822 6.68 31.16 -42.35
N SER A 823 8.01 31.27 -42.38
CA SER A 823 8.74 32.50 -42.05
C SER A 823 8.24 33.72 -42.84
N GLY A 824 8.06 34.86 -42.17
CA GLY A 824 7.64 36.12 -42.80
C GLY A 824 6.20 36.16 -43.36
N ALA A 825 5.42 35.09 -43.23
CA ALA A 825 4.02 35.08 -43.67
C ALA A 825 3.10 35.77 -42.65
N TYR A 826 2.16 36.59 -43.13
CA TYR A 826 1.14 37.24 -42.29
C TYR A 826 -0.09 36.34 -42.04
N VAL A 827 -0.21 35.25 -42.79
CA VAL A 827 -1.35 34.33 -42.76
C VAL A 827 -0.83 32.91 -42.64
N ASP A 828 -1.59 32.07 -41.95
CA ASP A 828 -1.33 30.63 -42.01
C ASP A 828 -1.57 30.10 -43.44
N GLY A 829 -1.10 28.88 -43.66
CA GLY A 829 -1.46 28.01 -44.75
C GLY A 829 -1.72 26.61 -44.23
N ILE A 830 -1.79 25.67 -45.16
CA ILE A 830 -2.07 24.27 -44.87
C ILE A 830 -1.06 23.37 -45.57
N TYR A 831 -0.46 22.48 -44.81
CA TYR A 831 0.33 21.37 -45.34
C TYR A 831 -0.63 20.25 -45.72
N THR A 832 -0.41 19.62 -46.86
CA THR A 832 -1.17 18.45 -47.33
C THR A 832 -0.19 17.37 -47.75
N ALA A 833 -0.27 16.20 -47.11
CA ALA A 833 0.49 14.99 -47.42
C ALA A 833 -0.42 13.93 -48.03
N GLY A 834 0.01 13.26 -49.09
CA GLY A 834 -0.75 12.17 -49.70
C GLY A 834 -0.01 11.53 -50.86
N SER A 835 -0.74 10.81 -51.71
CA SER A 835 -0.17 10.28 -52.96
C SER A 835 -1.15 10.41 -54.11
N VAL A 836 -0.62 10.62 -55.32
CA VAL A 836 -1.41 10.63 -56.56
C VAL A 836 -0.86 9.56 -57.48
N LYS A 837 -1.71 8.59 -57.85
CA LYS A 837 -1.30 7.43 -58.68
C LYS A 837 -0.01 6.75 -58.16
N GLY A 838 0.10 6.64 -56.84
CA GLY A 838 1.26 6.06 -56.15
C GLY A 838 2.48 6.96 -56.01
N ALA A 839 2.47 8.20 -56.54
CA ALA A 839 3.55 9.17 -56.36
C ALA A 839 3.31 10.00 -55.09
N PRO A 840 4.20 9.95 -54.09
CA PRO A 840 4.07 10.74 -52.87
C PRO A 840 4.13 12.25 -53.11
N GLN A 841 3.29 12.97 -52.39
CA GLN A 841 3.19 14.42 -52.43
C GLN A 841 3.13 14.96 -51.00
N LEU A 842 3.86 16.05 -50.74
CA LEU A 842 3.74 16.87 -49.54
C LEU A 842 3.94 18.32 -49.96
N SER A 843 2.97 19.19 -49.67
CA SER A 843 3.04 20.59 -50.05
C SER A 843 2.37 21.51 -49.05
N TYR A 844 2.87 22.74 -48.95
CA TYR A 844 2.28 23.85 -48.22
C TYR A 844 1.55 24.81 -49.17
N VAL A 845 0.36 25.26 -48.81
CA VAL A 845 -0.40 26.29 -49.55
C VAL A 845 -0.86 27.39 -48.58
N PRO A 846 -0.48 28.66 -48.79
CA PRO A 846 -0.99 29.78 -48.00
C PRO A 846 -2.52 29.91 -48.09
N LEU A 847 -3.17 30.40 -47.02
CA LEU A 847 -4.63 30.58 -46.96
C LEU A 847 -5.15 31.55 -48.04
N PHE A 848 -4.40 32.63 -48.31
CA PHE A 848 -4.66 33.55 -49.40
C PHE A 848 -3.37 34.22 -49.89
N ASN A 849 -3.43 34.75 -51.11
CA ASN A 849 -2.36 35.53 -51.69
C ASN A 849 -2.50 36.98 -51.20
N LEU A 850 -1.54 37.46 -50.41
CA LEU A 850 -1.57 38.79 -49.83
C LEU A 850 -1.27 39.91 -50.85
N THR A 851 -0.60 39.57 -51.95
CA THR A 851 -0.11 40.56 -52.94
C THR A 851 -0.97 40.62 -54.20
N GLY A 852 -2.06 39.84 -54.29
CA GLY A 852 -2.97 39.88 -55.44
C GLY A 852 -4.12 38.88 -55.37
N SER A 853 -4.96 38.87 -56.40
CA SER A 853 -6.14 37.98 -56.51
C SER A 853 -5.85 36.60 -57.08
N ALA A 854 -4.62 36.34 -57.54
CA ALA A 854 -4.22 35.03 -58.05
C ALA A 854 -4.19 33.98 -56.94
N ALA A 855 -4.47 32.73 -57.29
CA ALA A 855 -4.36 31.62 -56.35
C ALA A 855 -2.92 31.52 -55.76
N PRO A 856 -2.76 31.24 -54.46
CA PRO A 856 -1.45 31.04 -53.85
C PRO A 856 -0.67 29.93 -54.55
N MET A 857 0.63 30.13 -54.78
CA MET A 857 1.49 29.07 -55.31
C MET A 857 1.82 28.05 -54.20
N PRO A 858 1.70 26.73 -54.47
CA PRO A 858 2.08 25.70 -53.51
C PRO A 858 3.61 25.54 -53.43
N THR A 859 4.14 25.33 -52.23
CA THR A 859 5.54 24.92 -52.00
C THR A 859 5.60 23.42 -51.76
N ARG A 860 6.38 22.68 -52.54
CA ARG A 860 6.55 21.22 -52.39
C ARG A 860 7.67 20.92 -51.40
N LEU A 861 7.41 20.02 -50.46
CA LEU A 861 8.31 19.67 -49.35
C LEU A 861 8.56 18.15 -49.34
N PRO A 862 9.32 17.61 -50.31
CA PRO A 862 9.50 16.17 -50.45
C PRO A 862 10.35 15.58 -49.31
N LEU A 863 10.01 14.36 -48.88
CA LEU A 863 10.91 13.54 -48.07
C LEU A 863 12.05 13.01 -48.95
N PRO A 864 13.21 12.63 -48.37
CA PRO A 864 14.28 11.96 -49.11
C PRO A 864 13.77 10.75 -49.91
N ASN A 865 14.31 10.61 -51.12
CA ASN A 865 13.92 9.59 -52.11
C ASN A 865 12.43 9.62 -52.51
N ARG A 866 11.72 10.74 -52.26
CA ARG A 866 10.27 10.88 -52.48
C ARG A 866 9.47 9.81 -51.74
N THR A 867 9.87 9.51 -50.51
CA THR A 867 9.13 8.60 -49.61
C THR A 867 7.78 9.21 -49.24
N LEU A 868 6.75 8.39 -49.08
CA LEU A 868 5.45 8.83 -48.57
C LEU A 868 5.55 9.28 -47.12
N ALA A 869 5.07 10.49 -46.84
CA ALA A 869 4.79 10.91 -45.47
C ALA A 869 3.53 10.18 -44.99
N THR A 870 3.68 9.26 -44.03
CA THR A 870 2.55 8.51 -43.46
C THR A 870 1.84 9.30 -42.35
N ALA A 871 2.55 10.25 -41.72
CA ALA A 871 1.97 11.19 -40.78
C ALA A 871 2.66 12.55 -40.83
N ILE A 872 1.90 13.64 -40.64
CA ILE A 872 2.44 15.01 -40.55
C ILE A 872 1.87 15.77 -39.35
N ALA A 873 2.67 16.67 -38.78
CA ALA A 873 2.25 17.59 -37.73
C ALA A 873 3.04 18.90 -37.81
N SER A 874 2.45 20.00 -37.35
CA SER A 874 3.11 21.30 -37.24
C SER A 874 3.18 21.73 -35.77
N ALA A 875 4.28 22.38 -35.39
CA ALA A 875 4.46 22.94 -34.05
C ALA A 875 4.65 24.45 -34.15
N ARG A 876 3.74 25.23 -33.54
CA ARG A 876 3.79 26.69 -33.58
C ARG A 876 4.66 27.26 -32.47
N TYR A 877 5.51 28.21 -32.80
CA TYR A 877 6.29 28.97 -31.83
C TYR A 877 5.39 29.97 -31.09
N ASP A 878 5.38 29.88 -29.76
CA ASP A 878 4.54 30.64 -28.83
C ASP A 878 5.29 31.75 -28.06
N ASP A 879 6.64 31.77 -28.13
CA ASP A 879 7.45 32.82 -27.50
C ASP A 879 7.35 34.15 -28.28
N GLN A 880 6.61 35.11 -27.71
CA GLN A 880 6.44 36.47 -28.25
C GLN A 880 7.74 37.23 -28.49
N ASN A 881 8.82 36.86 -27.80
CA ASN A 881 10.13 37.51 -27.96
C ASN A 881 10.99 36.85 -29.05
N SER A 882 10.52 35.75 -29.63
CA SER A 882 11.23 35.05 -30.70
C SER A 882 10.95 35.70 -32.06
N PRO A 883 11.95 35.83 -32.95
CA PRO A 883 11.68 36.21 -34.35
C PRO A 883 10.79 35.18 -35.08
N TRP A 884 10.67 33.97 -34.51
CA TRP A 884 9.81 32.90 -35.01
C TRP A 884 8.38 32.94 -34.46
N TYR A 885 8.01 33.91 -33.64
CA TYR A 885 6.69 33.97 -33.01
C TYR A 885 5.55 33.79 -34.03
N GLY A 886 4.67 32.82 -33.78
CA GLY A 886 3.55 32.50 -34.65
C GLY A 886 3.88 31.67 -35.90
N THR A 887 5.16 31.44 -36.20
CA THR A 887 5.59 30.52 -37.29
C THR A 887 5.59 29.07 -36.82
N THR A 888 5.71 28.11 -37.74
CA THR A 888 5.66 26.67 -37.43
C THR A 888 6.80 25.87 -38.02
N ASP A 889 7.35 24.98 -37.21
CA ASP A 889 8.07 23.81 -37.72
C ASP A 889 7.09 22.81 -38.33
N LEU A 890 7.46 22.17 -39.43
CA LEU A 890 6.75 21.02 -40.00
C LEU A 890 7.52 19.74 -39.67
N TYR A 891 6.80 18.73 -39.19
CA TYR A 891 7.31 17.38 -38.96
C TYR A 891 6.58 16.37 -39.83
N ALA A 892 7.32 15.40 -40.36
CA ALA A 892 6.74 14.29 -41.13
C ALA A 892 7.43 12.97 -40.77
N VAL A 893 6.68 11.88 -40.73
CA VAL A 893 7.23 10.52 -40.65
C VAL A 893 7.16 9.87 -42.03
N GLY A 894 8.27 9.30 -42.48
CA GLY A 894 8.32 8.44 -43.66
C GLY A 894 9.12 7.18 -43.36
N ASN A 895 8.55 6.01 -43.67
CA ASN A 895 9.08 4.71 -43.27
C ASN A 895 9.30 4.62 -41.75
N SER A 896 10.55 4.74 -41.30
CA SER A 896 10.97 4.69 -39.89
C SER A 896 11.73 5.94 -39.48
N THR A 897 11.60 7.03 -40.24
CA THR A 897 12.35 8.27 -40.04
C THR A 897 11.41 9.45 -39.81
N LEU A 898 11.67 10.19 -38.74
CA LEU A 898 11.09 11.50 -38.47
C LEU A 898 11.93 12.59 -39.15
N TYR A 899 11.28 13.44 -39.93
CA TYR A 899 11.85 14.57 -40.66
C TYR A 899 11.31 15.88 -40.10
N ARG A 900 12.08 16.97 -40.28
CA ARG A 900 11.68 18.34 -39.95
C ARG A 900 12.02 19.30 -41.08
N TRP A 901 11.16 20.30 -41.25
CA TRP A 901 11.46 21.56 -41.92
C TRP A 901 11.28 22.68 -40.91
N ASP A 902 12.29 23.51 -40.72
CA ASP A 902 12.13 24.76 -39.97
C ASP A 902 11.34 25.81 -40.79
N PRO A 903 10.92 26.95 -40.21
CA PRO A 903 10.02 27.88 -40.91
C PRO A 903 10.62 28.52 -42.17
N ASP A 904 11.95 28.60 -42.29
CA ASP A 904 12.63 29.16 -43.47
C ASP A 904 12.78 28.11 -44.57
N GLU A 905 13.07 26.86 -44.21
CA GLU A 905 13.17 25.72 -45.14
C GLU A 905 11.87 25.46 -45.93
N GLN A 906 10.75 26.04 -45.47
CA GLN A 906 9.43 25.90 -46.08
C GLN A 906 9.11 26.98 -47.12
N LEU A 907 10.01 27.94 -47.36
CA LEU A 907 9.84 28.99 -48.37
C LEU A 907 10.26 28.52 -49.76
N ASP A 908 11.28 27.68 -49.84
CA ASP A 908 11.88 27.22 -51.10
C ASP A 908 11.23 25.92 -51.60
N ASP A 909 10.82 25.93 -52.87
CA ASP A 909 10.16 24.78 -53.49
C ASP A 909 11.14 23.60 -53.72
N ASN A 910 10.69 22.40 -53.35
CA ASN A 910 11.45 21.15 -53.31
C ASN A 910 12.54 21.05 -52.24
N THR A 911 12.48 21.86 -51.18
CA THR A 911 13.35 21.66 -50.01
C THR A 911 13.08 20.29 -49.38
N VAL A 912 14.14 19.49 -49.27
CA VAL A 912 14.05 18.11 -48.76
C VAL A 912 14.09 18.13 -47.24
N GLY A 913 13.20 17.38 -46.60
CA GLY A 913 13.11 17.33 -45.14
C GLY A 913 14.38 16.84 -44.47
N THR A 914 14.78 17.52 -43.40
CA THR A 914 15.96 17.17 -42.62
C THR A 914 15.64 15.98 -41.71
N PRO A 915 16.32 14.83 -41.85
CA PRO A 915 16.10 13.69 -40.97
C PRO A 915 16.54 14.04 -39.54
N LEU A 916 15.62 13.91 -38.59
CA LEU A 916 15.90 14.10 -37.16
C LEU A 916 16.27 12.79 -36.47
N LEU A 917 15.50 11.73 -36.74
CA LEU A 917 15.64 10.45 -36.05
C LEU A 917 15.15 9.31 -36.94
N THR A 918 15.94 8.25 -37.08
CA THR A 918 15.51 6.99 -37.70
C THR A 918 15.46 5.91 -36.62
N ASN A 919 14.28 5.35 -36.40
CA ASN A 919 14.05 4.31 -35.40
C ASN A 919 12.85 3.45 -35.81
N PRO A 920 12.92 2.11 -35.69
CA PRO A 920 11.79 1.22 -35.99
C PRO A 920 10.47 1.60 -35.32
N VAL A 921 10.52 2.31 -34.18
CA VAL A 921 9.34 2.83 -33.47
C VAL A 921 8.48 3.76 -34.33
N PHE A 922 9.03 4.39 -35.36
CA PHE A 922 8.27 5.25 -36.29
C PHE A 922 7.61 4.46 -37.42
N ALA A 923 7.96 3.19 -37.62
CA ALA A 923 7.32 2.36 -38.62
C ALA A 923 5.82 2.22 -38.33
N GLY A 924 4.99 2.39 -39.36
CA GLY A 924 3.53 2.27 -39.23
C GLY A 924 2.85 3.47 -38.55
N THR A 925 3.57 4.56 -38.27
CA THR A 925 2.95 5.77 -37.72
C THR A 925 1.96 6.37 -38.70
N ASP A 926 0.69 6.40 -38.31
CA ASP A 926 -0.40 7.03 -39.06
C ASP A 926 -0.84 8.35 -38.46
N THR A 927 -0.48 8.64 -37.21
CA THR A 927 -0.89 9.88 -36.55
C THR A 927 0.31 10.50 -35.86
N LEU A 928 0.52 11.78 -36.11
CA LEU A 928 1.57 12.57 -35.47
C LEU A 928 0.92 13.80 -34.81
N ILE A 929 1.35 14.11 -33.59
CA ILE A 929 0.93 15.31 -32.87
C ILE A 929 2.18 16.02 -32.41
N ALA A 930 2.26 17.32 -32.67
CA ALA A 930 3.38 18.16 -32.26
C ALA A 930 2.86 19.27 -31.34
N LEU A 931 3.52 19.43 -30.19
CA LEU A 931 3.17 20.43 -29.18
C LEU A 931 4.43 21.22 -28.83
N MET A 932 4.36 22.55 -28.93
CA MET A 932 5.41 23.44 -28.46
C MET A 932 5.00 24.02 -27.11
N HIS A 933 5.88 23.93 -26.12
CA HIS A 933 5.70 24.60 -24.84
C HIS A 933 7.06 24.98 -24.26
N ASN A 934 7.22 26.22 -23.80
CA ASN A 934 8.49 26.72 -23.23
C ASN A 934 9.71 26.41 -24.13
N LYS A 935 9.57 26.59 -25.45
CA LYS A 935 10.62 26.32 -26.46
C LYS A 935 11.01 24.85 -26.62
N ILE A 936 10.22 23.92 -26.09
CA ILE A 936 10.39 22.48 -26.26
C ILE A 936 9.27 21.96 -27.16
N THR A 937 9.63 21.39 -28.31
CA THR A 937 8.68 20.61 -29.11
C THR A 937 8.61 19.18 -28.61
N SER A 938 7.43 18.74 -28.18
CA SER A 938 7.10 17.35 -27.89
C SER A 938 6.37 16.75 -29.08
N ILE A 939 6.83 15.58 -29.56
CA ILE A 939 6.22 14.85 -30.67
C ILE A 939 5.62 13.55 -30.14
N TRP A 940 4.35 13.33 -30.41
CA TRP A 940 3.62 12.12 -30.07
C TRP A 940 3.21 11.38 -31.35
N ARG A 941 3.22 10.06 -31.31
CA ARG A 941 2.80 9.21 -32.43
C ARG A 941 1.70 8.24 -32.00
N SER A 942 0.91 7.80 -32.97
CA SER A 942 0.03 6.63 -32.84
C SER A 942 0.12 5.78 -34.11
N ASP A 943 -0.18 4.49 -33.96
CA ASP A 943 -0.37 3.52 -35.02
C ASP A 943 -1.70 2.79 -34.79
N HIS A 944 -2.66 2.87 -35.71
CA HIS A 944 -3.79 1.94 -35.72
C HIS A 944 -3.30 0.57 -36.17
N HIS A 945 -3.17 -0.36 -35.23
CA HIS A 945 -3.26 -1.78 -35.57
C HIS A 945 -4.74 -2.13 -35.77
N PRO A 946 -5.16 -2.67 -36.93
CA PRO A 946 -6.48 -3.23 -37.08
C PRO A 946 -6.54 -4.55 -36.28
N GLY A 947 -6.80 -4.48 -34.97
CA GLY A 947 -6.98 -5.70 -34.17
C GLY A 947 -6.79 -5.67 -32.65
N ASP A 948 -6.82 -4.52 -31.97
CA ASP A 948 -6.88 -4.49 -30.49
C ASP A 948 -8.13 -3.76 -29.97
#